data_AF-A0A401NZB4-F1
#
_entry.id   AF-A0A401NZB4-F1
#
_cell.length_a   1.000
_cell.length_b   1.000
_cell.length_c   1.000
_cell.angle_alpha   90.00
_cell.angle_beta   90.00
_cell.angle_gamma   90.00
#
_symmetry.space_group_name_H-M   'P 1'
#
loop_
_entity.id
_entity.type
_entity.pdbx_description
1 polymer ?
#
loop_
_entity_poly.entity_id
_entity_poly.type
_entity_poly.pdbx_seq_one_letter_code
_entity_poly.pdbx_strand_id
1 'polypeptide(L)'
;MAPVILCDLIFRLLLPLCLLTAISFRYNGLSVAYLVFLLLLPLFSEPTTITMQVRFGLLMSFRLNEGDVGNAIRLVFPDIGMFIGSLAVFRICRKLLVGAGSRNVAWNLSHSKGEEEVEETESEVETDSERDSEEGEEEVLGKDKAESKPGFTQKLAFHMAAIKEMIGHLIMTTRKAVVTILLGFAGIVHPSLISAVYFFIFLGLCTWWACGRVFSLFFFKRLCLLMVFISGGHLAVIYLYQLPFIQGQLPPDDIHMRLFGMTAVIKTNMSEPWQLMTHPGLHWPVILNPIVLLVLYYTIATIIRQLLLNGESGAGLSEMVIYSMDGVSEQISAEGSLQIVESDDKQQPSINSVSGHAVELTVPFYLPQRNNNSLPVQMYCSPEYTQRSTNSDTNTEMGRLDDDSENPHNSLSIIGHFTMRQSYLCALIFMMIWSITYNSWLTFVLLIWSCVIWMLRGRQRWAKLSSPFLVVYGNLLIIQQFFTGLQLSEAELFPRVSDAVLIDFDLKHPNTPCVHLGAKITYTFTFWLLLCQHLTEKEKMKRRIQVSLSEINLQEPESTQKDNTLMTVIGSVVKGLLIKYWIYFCTAMFVIISFNGRVVVYKILYIMLFLFCVALYQVRYDWWRQILRYFWITVVSYSMLVLIIIYTYQFKTVSWLFQQKMGMSEDSLKDLGLEQYDTAELFAKISLPAIFLLACIFQLHYFHDHFLSLTDCRQVTPRQDNLIYSDIKVENRVTVLADRLIDQHSDNIGSSSINTLEKFNFEPKETSSEQAEEADMKGYPNPWGMVIDRLATLFLRFLEMVHQAQVLVWRFLELHIIKIISSFIIGITLKEVSLMNYVFLILWVFALPYSSFRPLASSISTVWACVMIVCKMMYQLKVVKLSTYSANCTLNGSQDLLSTSTLYAGPIDPTYWYGALKKCEDNVLPCLKNHLIILGLLTFEVTVYRHQQYYRLHNGLQTPLTGTLLDNITRLHLDDGLLNCIKYFTNYFFYKFGLEVCFMVAINLIGQRMDLYSAIHAVWLMAVLCRCRRKAIAEIWPKYCCFITFIIPFQYLLCIGIPPSLCKDYPWRSSLRLSSNLVKWLYLPDFIKRPNPMFLMCESSIY
;
A
#
# COMPACT_ATOMS: atom_id res chain seq x y z
N MET A 1 36.42 -22.25 21.86
CA MET A 1 35.42 -21.26 21.36
C MET A 1 34.81 -20.43 22.49
N ALA A 2 33.88 -20.97 23.30
CA ALA A 2 33.13 -20.23 24.34
C ALA A 2 33.88 -19.12 25.12
N PRO A 3 35.10 -19.33 25.65
CA PRO A 3 35.80 -18.26 26.38
C PRO A 3 36.32 -17.11 25.51
N VAL A 4 36.68 -17.34 24.25
CA VAL A 4 37.10 -16.26 23.34
C VAL A 4 35.92 -15.35 23.03
N ILE A 5 34.74 -15.94 22.81
CA ILE A 5 33.46 -15.24 22.65
C ILE A 5 33.13 -14.44 23.92
N LEU A 6 33.32 -15.01 25.12
CA LEU A 6 33.08 -14.33 26.38
C LEU A 6 34.05 -13.15 26.61
N CYS A 7 35.34 -13.33 26.30
CA CYS A 7 36.34 -12.27 26.36
C CYS A 7 36.05 -11.12 25.38
N ASP A 8 35.63 -11.42 24.15
CA ASP A 8 35.28 -10.40 23.16
C ASP A 8 33.97 -9.68 23.49
N LEU A 9 32.97 -10.38 24.05
CA LEU A 9 31.74 -9.76 24.59
C LEU A 9 32.07 -8.78 25.74
N ILE A 10 32.97 -9.18 26.64
CA ILE A 10 33.45 -8.31 27.73
C ILE A 10 34.20 -7.09 27.19
N PHE A 11 35.10 -7.29 26.22
CA PHE A 11 35.95 -6.21 25.70
C PHE A 11 35.21 -5.24 24.76
N ARG A 12 34.24 -5.73 23.96
CA ARG A 12 33.54 -4.92 22.93
C ARG A 12 32.15 -4.44 23.30
N LEU A 13 31.47 -5.07 24.26
CA LEU A 13 30.14 -4.66 24.69
C LEU A 13 30.15 -4.16 26.13
N LEU A 14 30.67 -4.95 27.08
CA LEU A 14 30.62 -4.61 28.51
C LEU A 14 31.50 -3.39 28.83
N LEU A 15 32.77 -3.40 28.42
CA LEU A 15 33.72 -2.32 28.71
C LEU A 15 33.29 -0.96 28.10
N PRO A 16 32.89 -0.87 26.81
CA PRO A 16 32.30 0.35 26.26
C PRO A 16 31.03 0.81 26.99
N LEU A 17 30.16 -0.10 27.42
CA LEU A 17 28.94 0.26 28.15
C LEU A 17 29.25 0.81 29.55
N CYS A 18 30.21 0.22 30.27
CA CYS A 18 30.68 0.72 31.57
C CYS A 18 31.36 2.09 31.46
N LEU A 19 32.16 2.32 30.42
CA LEU A 19 32.75 3.64 30.16
C LEU A 19 31.66 4.66 29.80
N LEU A 20 30.72 4.30 28.91
CA LEU A 20 29.62 5.18 28.51
C LEU A 20 28.79 5.62 29.72
N THR A 21 28.39 4.70 30.62
CA THR A 21 27.64 5.08 31.82
C THR A 21 28.44 5.95 32.78
N ALA A 22 29.74 5.69 32.96
CA ALA A 22 30.63 6.54 33.76
C ALA A 22 30.73 7.98 33.22
N ILE A 23 30.74 8.12 31.88
CA ILE A 23 30.81 9.41 31.16
C ILE A 23 29.45 10.15 31.21
N SER A 24 28.32 9.43 31.06
CA SER A 24 26.98 10.04 30.97
C SER A 24 26.49 10.70 32.27
N PHE A 25 26.96 10.26 33.44
CA PHE A 25 26.51 10.79 34.74
C PHE A 25 27.49 11.75 35.43
N ARG A 26 28.71 11.92 34.91
CA ARG A 26 29.79 12.71 35.53
C ARG A 26 30.54 13.51 34.47
N TYR A 27 30.53 14.85 34.59
CA TYR A 27 31.15 15.77 33.63
C TYR A 27 32.28 16.54 34.32
N ASN A 28 33.51 16.10 34.11
CA ASN A 28 34.74 16.68 34.67
C ASN A 28 35.92 16.34 33.74
N GLY A 29 37.08 17.00 33.89
CA GLY A 29 38.28 16.73 33.08
C GLY A 29 38.73 15.26 33.10
N LEU A 30 38.45 14.52 34.19
CA LEU A 30 38.75 13.10 34.29
C LEU A 30 37.86 12.21 33.42
N SER A 31 36.57 12.52 33.29
CA SER A 31 35.69 11.75 32.40
C SER A 31 35.88 12.09 30.92
N VAL A 32 36.56 13.19 30.59
CA VAL A 32 37.14 13.41 29.24
C VAL A 32 38.19 12.35 28.91
N ALA A 33 39.03 11.93 29.87
CA ALA A 33 39.99 10.84 29.64
C ALA A 33 39.27 9.50 29.39
N TYR A 34 38.19 9.21 30.14
CA TYR A 34 37.34 8.04 29.87
C TYR A 34 36.67 8.12 28.48
N LEU A 35 36.27 9.30 28.00
CA LEU A 35 35.76 9.49 26.65
C LEU A 35 36.82 9.22 25.57
N VAL A 36 38.07 9.65 25.78
CA VAL A 36 39.18 9.32 24.88
C VAL A 36 39.42 7.80 24.83
N PHE A 37 39.38 7.11 25.98
CA PHE A 37 39.44 5.64 26.00
C PHE A 37 38.24 4.97 25.29
N LEU A 38 37.02 5.48 25.47
CA LEU A 38 35.82 5.00 24.78
C LEU A 38 35.98 5.12 23.25
N LEU A 39 36.48 6.26 22.75
CA LEU A 39 36.72 6.47 21.32
C LEU A 39 37.89 5.63 20.77
N LEU A 40 38.93 5.35 21.55
CA LEU A 40 40.05 4.53 21.07
C LEU A 40 39.73 3.03 21.01
N LEU A 41 38.81 2.51 21.82
CA LEU A 41 38.50 1.07 21.92
C LEU A 41 38.18 0.36 20.59
N PRO A 42 37.34 0.90 19.67
CA PRO A 42 36.99 0.24 18.41
C PRO A 42 38.15 0.06 17.42
N LEU A 43 39.19 0.89 17.53
CA LEU A 43 40.34 0.91 16.61
C LEU A 43 41.34 -0.23 16.92
N PHE A 44 41.41 -0.69 18.17
CA PHE A 44 42.32 -1.77 18.55
C PHE A 44 41.88 -3.14 18.00
N SER A 45 42.85 -4.02 17.76
CA SER A 45 42.66 -5.43 17.38
C SER A 45 42.04 -6.27 18.51
N GLU A 46 41.58 -7.49 18.19
CA GLU A 46 41.09 -8.42 19.22
C GLU A 46 42.22 -8.77 20.22
N PRO A 47 41.95 -8.73 21.54
CA PRO A 47 42.97 -9.00 22.54
C PRO A 47 43.34 -10.50 22.55
N THR A 48 44.51 -10.81 22.02
CA THR A 48 45.16 -12.11 22.25
C THR A 48 45.45 -12.30 23.74
N THR A 49 45.55 -13.56 24.19
CA THR A 49 45.79 -13.90 25.60
C THR A 49 47.01 -13.20 26.21
N ILE A 50 48.04 -12.95 25.39
CA ILE A 50 49.28 -12.27 25.77
C ILE A 50 49.08 -10.75 25.89
N THR A 51 48.32 -10.12 24.99
CA THR A 51 48.11 -8.65 25.02
C THR A 51 47.17 -8.18 26.13
N MET A 52 46.34 -9.07 26.70
CA MET A 52 45.45 -8.72 27.81
C MET A 52 46.19 -8.25 29.06
N GLN A 53 47.23 -8.96 29.52
CA GLN A 53 47.89 -8.64 30.80
C GLN A 53 48.50 -7.24 30.80
N VAL A 54 49.21 -6.87 29.73
CA VAL A 54 49.87 -5.56 29.61
C VAL A 54 48.83 -4.43 29.51
N ARG A 55 47.77 -4.61 28.71
CA ARG A 55 46.77 -3.55 28.48
C ARG A 55 45.79 -3.34 29.64
N PHE A 56 45.41 -4.39 30.38
CA PHE A 56 44.61 -4.22 31.59
C PHE A 56 45.44 -3.67 32.77
N GLY A 57 46.74 -4.01 32.88
CA GLY A 57 47.62 -3.43 33.88
C GLY A 57 47.71 -1.91 33.79
N LEU A 58 47.82 -1.36 32.57
CA LEU A 58 47.87 0.08 32.32
C LEU A 58 46.54 0.81 32.61
N LEU A 59 45.41 0.08 32.61
CA LEU A 59 44.09 0.64 32.92
C LEU A 59 43.84 0.70 34.44
N MET A 60 44.58 -0.08 35.23
CA MET A 60 44.48 -0.13 36.69
C MET A 60 45.27 0.97 37.42
N SER A 61 46.21 1.64 36.75
CA SER A 61 47.12 2.61 37.37
C SER A 61 46.54 4.02 37.54
N PHE A 62 45.44 4.36 36.85
CA PHE A 62 44.76 5.65 36.99
C PHE A 62 43.77 5.66 38.17
N ARG A 63 44.29 5.50 39.40
CA ARG A 63 43.61 5.99 40.62
C ARG A 63 44.11 7.40 40.93
N LEU A 64 43.18 8.31 41.25
CA LEU A 64 43.51 9.63 41.78
C LEU A 64 43.37 9.69 43.30
N ASN A 65 43.96 10.74 43.87
CA ASN A 65 44.22 10.90 45.30
C ASN A 65 42.93 11.02 46.15
N GLU A 66 43.06 10.70 47.44
CA GLU A 66 41.96 10.73 48.40
C GLU A 66 41.57 12.17 48.79
N GLY A 67 40.26 12.41 48.96
CA GLY A 67 39.70 13.70 49.38
C GLY A 67 38.17 13.69 49.48
N ASP A 68 37.66 14.11 50.64
CA ASP A 68 36.26 14.40 51.01
C ASP A 68 35.17 13.33 50.74
N VAL A 69 34.84 12.61 51.82
CA VAL A 69 33.82 11.55 51.91
C VAL A 69 32.37 12.06 51.67
N GLY A 70 32.10 13.36 51.80
CA GLY A 70 30.76 13.94 51.67
C GLY A 70 30.08 13.73 50.31
N ASN A 71 30.84 13.47 49.24
CA ASN A 71 30.30 13.25 47.88
C ASN A 71 30.11 11.75 47.53
N ALA A 72 30.50 10.82 48.41
CA ALA A 72 30.79 9.44 48.04
C ALA A 72 29.64 8.67 47.35
N ILE A 73 28.40 8.80 47.84
CA ILE A 73 27.27 7.98 47.37
C ILE A 73 26.96 8.22 45.89
N ARG A 74 27.14 9.45 45.38
CA ARG A 74 26.96 9.78 43.96
C ARG A 74 28.23 9.59 43.12
N LEU A 75 29.41 9.62 43.75
CA LEU A 75 30.70 9.48 43.06
C LEU A 75 31.03 8.03 42.71
N VAL A 76 30.68 7.08 43.58
CA VAL A 76 31.26 5.72 43.61
C VAL A 76 30.51 4.70 42.74
N PHE A 77 29.28 4.98 42.28
CA PHE A 77 28.50 4.01 41.47
C PHE A 77 29.19 3.58 40.15
N PRO A 78 29.81 4.48 39.35
CA PRO A 78 30.59 4.08 38.18
C PRO A 78 31.87 3.32 38.54
N ASP A 79 32.52 3.70 39.65
CA ASP A 79 33.76 3.09 40.11
C ASP A 79 33.51 1.66 40.65
N ILE A 80 32.34 1.40 41.26
CA ILE A 80 31.81 0.06 41.54
C ILE A 80 31.58 -0.71 40.22
N GLY A 81 31.00 -0.07 39.20
CA GLY A 81 30.82 -0.68 37.88
C GLY A 81 32.14 -1.13 37.23
N MET A 82 33.16 -0.26 37.26
CA MET A 82 34.51 -0.56 36.79
C MET A 82 35.23 -1.62 37.67
N PHE A 83 35.02 -1.60 38.99
CA PHE A 83 35.56 -2.61 39.91
C PHE A 83 34.93 -3.99 39.70
N ILE A 84 33.59 -4.10 39.64
CA ILE A 84 32.88 -5.35 39.33
C ILE A 84 33.25 -5.84 37.93
N GLY A 85 33.31 -4.95 36.94
CA GLY A 85 33.74 -5.28 35.58
C GLY A 85 35.15 -5.87 35.53
N SER A 86 36.15 -5.16 36.08
CA SER A 86 37.53 -5.63 36.13
C SER A 86 37.71 -6.90 36.98
N LEU A 87 36.99 -7.03 38.10
CA LEU A 87 36.99 -8.24 38.94
C LEU A 87 36.40 -9.43 38.17
N ALA A 88 35.34 -9.23 37.39
CA ALA A 88 34.75 -10.26 36.53
C ALA A 88 35.70 -10.64 35.39
N VAL A 89 36.32 -9.68 34.69
CA VAL A 89 37.36 -9.94 33.68
C VAL A 89 38.51 -10.74 34.32
N PHE A 90 39.02 -10.29 35.46
CA PHE A 90 40.13 -10.94 36.18
C PHE A 90 39.79 -12.36 36.62
N ARG A 91 38.59 -12.60 37.17
CA ARG A 91 38.11 -13.94 37.54
C ARG A 91 37.97 -14.87 36.32
N ILE A 92 37.52 -14.35 35.18
CA ILE A 92 37.35 -15.11 33.93
C ILE A 92 38.71 -15.42 33.28
N CYS A 93 39.60 -14.43 33.16
CA CYS A 93 40.98 -14.60 32.69
C CYS A 93 41.77 -15.55 33.59
N ARG A 94 41.60 -15.48 34.93
CA ARG A 94 42.22 -16.43 35.87
C ARG A 94 41.69 -17.85 35.69
N LYS A 95 40.36 -18.05 35.56
CA LYS A 95 39.80 -19.38 35.22
C LYS A 95 40.35 -19.91 33.89
N LEU A 96 40.65 -19.04 32.93
CA LEU A 96 41.18 -19.43 31.63
C LEU A 96 42.67 -19.77 31.63
N LEU A 97 43.50 -19.02 32.35
CA LEU A 97 44.91 -19.41 32.56
C LEU A 97 45.01 -20.76 33.27
N VAL A 98 44.22 -20.97 34.32
CA VAL A 98 44.19 -22.25 35.08
C VAL A 98 43.69 -23.41 34.20
N GLY A 99 42.65 -23.19 33.39
CA GLY A 99 42.15 -24.19 32.44
C GLY A 99 43.09 -24.52 31.28
N ALA A 100 44.02 -23.61 30.93
CA ALA A 100 45.08 -23.86 29.96
C ALA A 100 46.25 -24.63 30.59
N GLY A 101 46.69 -24.24 31.80
CA GLY A 101 47.77 -24.92 32.52
C GLY A 101 47.47 -26.40 32.77
N SER A 102 46.25 -26.74 33.18
CA SER A 102 45.82 -28.12 33.43
C SER A 102 45.89 -29.01 32.18
N ARG A 103 45.51 -28.51 30.99
CA ARG A 103 45.54 -29.30 29.74
C ARG A 103 46.94 -29.60 29.22
N ASN A 104 47.90 -28.70 29.45
CA ASN A 104 49.28 -28.90 28.98
C ASN A 104 50.07 -29.88 29.86
N VAL A 105 49.63 -30.13 31.11
CA VAL A 105 50.20 -31.17 31.98
C VAL A 105 49.58 -32.55 31.68
N ALA A 106 48.28 -32.60 31.40
CA ALA A 106 47.54 -33.85 31.19
C ALA A 106 48.02 -34.69 29.99
N TRP A 107 48.66 -34.10 28.98
CA TRP A 107 49.21 -34.83 27.83
C TRP A 107 50.60 -35.45 28.05
N ASN A 108 51.34 -35.00 29.07
CA ASN A 108 52.74 -35.40 29.29
C ASN A 108 52.92 -36.42 30.44
N LEU A 109 51.84 -36.83 31.13
CA LEU A 109 51.92 -37.70 32.31
C LEU A 109 51.11 -39.00 32.21
N SER A 110 50.36 -39.22 31.12
CA SER A 110 49.55 -40.43 30.92
C SER A 110 50.34 -41.64 30.38
N HIS A 111 51.66 -41.70 30.60
CA HIS A 111 52.54 -42.70 29.98
C HIS A 111 53.65 -43.25 30.90
N SER A 112 53.37 -43.52 32.19
CA SER A 112 54.15 -44.48 33.00
C SER A 112 53.53 -44.81 34.37
N LYS A 113 52.86 -45.99 34.50
CA LYS A 113 52.53 -46.72 35.76
C LYS A 113 51.64 -46.00 36.80
N GLY A 114 50.94 -46.67 37.72
CA GLY A 114 50.73 -48.12 37.94
C GLY A 114 50.92 -48.50 39.42
N GLU A 115 49.87 -49.05 40.05
CA GLU A 115 49.79 -49.52 41.47
C GLU A 115 50.02 -48.42 42.57
N GLU A 116 49.47 -48.45 43.81
CA GLU A 116 48.32 -49.13 44.46
C GLU A 116 47.91 -48.35 45.77
N GLU A 117 46.61 -48.39 46.12
CA GLU A 117 45.92 -48.55 47.45
C GLU A 117 46.55 -48.13 48.83
N VAL A 118 45.87 -47.80 49.97
CA VAL A 118 44.45 -47.51 50.40
C VAL A 118 44.40 -47.02 51.91
N GLU A 119 43.25 -46.54 52.44
CA GLU A 119 42.85 -46.41 53.90
C GLU A 119 43.57 -45.39 54.86
N GLU A 120 42.97 -44.82 55.94
CA GLU A 120 41.55 -44.62 56.35
C GLU A 120 41.28 -43.43 57.34
N THR A 121 39.99 -43.30 57.73
CA THR A 121 39.09 -42.34 58.44
C THR A 121 39.39 -41.70 59.81
N GLU A 122 38.67 -40.59 60.11
CA GLU A 122 37.58 -40.39 61.14
C GLU A 122 37.15 -38.87 61.14
N SER A 123 35.89 -38.40 60.98
CA SER A 123 34.66 -38.37 61.84
C SER A 123 34.81 -37.58 63.17
N GLU A 124 33.83 -36.84 63.74
CA GLU A 124 32.36 -36.62 63.54
C GLU A 124 32.07 -35.10 63.24
N VAL A 125 30.88 -34.53 62.90
CA VAL A 125 29.42 -34.85 63.03
C VAL A 125 28.82 -34.56 64.43
N GLU A 126 27.54 -34.17 64.61
CA GLU A 126 26.87 -32.88 64.28
C GLU A 126 25.68 -32.59 65.26
N THR A 127 24.86 -31.53 65.11
CA THR A 127 23.60 -31.34 65.92
C THR A 127 22.57 -30.31 65.36
N ASP A 128 21.43 -30.83 64.86
CA ASP A 128 20.04 -30.59 65.31
C ASP A 128 19.41 -29.19 65.49
N SER A 129 18.11 -28.97 65.22
CA SER A 129 17.02 -29.76 64.56
C SER A 129 15.75 -28.85 64.39
N GLU A 130 14.53 -29.24 63.99
CA GLU A 130 13.86 -30.51 63.61
C GLU A 130 12.56 -30.21 62.81
N ARG A 131 12.06 -31.17 62.00
CA ARG A 131 10.66 -31.30 61.50
C ARG A 131 10.10 -30.12 60.66
N ASP A 132 8.93 -30.17 60.00
CA ASP A 132 7.89 -31.17 59.66
C ASP A 132 7.68 -31.11 58.10
N SER A 133 6.99 -32.00 57.36
CA SER A 133 6.14 -33.17 57.62
C SER A 133 6.05 -34.14 56.39
N GLU A 134 5.23 -35.18 56.53
CA GLU A 134 4.65 -36.19 55.60
C GLU A 134 4.34 -35.72 54.14
N GLU A 135 4.29 -36.56 53.09
CA GLU A 135 3.97 -38.01 52.96
C GLU A 135 5.02 -38.83 52.14
N GLY A 136 4.88 -40.17 52.11
CA GLY A 136 5.93 -41.13 51.72
C GLY A 136 5.90 -41.74 50.30
N GLU A 137 6.86 -42.65 50.07
CA GLU A 137 7.23 -43.28 48.79
C GLU A 137 6.79 -44.75 48.69
N GLU A 138 6.78 -45.33 47.48
CA GLU A 138 7.48 -46.62 47.27
C GLU A 138 7.90 -46.84 45.80
N GLU A 139 8.99 -47.59 45.64
CA GLU A 139 9.94 -47.66 44.53
C GLU A 139 9.46 -48.32 43.21
N VAL A 140 10.29 -48.22 42.15
CA VAL A 140 11.05 -49.39 41.62
C VAL A 140 12.06 -48.98 40.51
N LEU A 141 13.35 -49.23 40.81
CA LEU A 141 14.50 -49.59 39.95
C LEU A 141 14.46 -49.31 38.41
N GLY A 142 15.38 -48.47 37.88
CA GLY A 142 15.58 -48.39 36.41
C GLY A 142 16.54 -47.37 35.78
N LYS A 143 17.85 -47.47 36.05
CA LYS A 143 19.00 -47.21 35.13
C LYS A 143 18.81 -46.28 33.91
N ASP A 144 19.52 -45.15 33.84
CA ASP A 144 20.30 -44.81 32.62
C ASP A 144 21.42 -43.73 32.76
N LYS A 145 22.30 -43.65 31.76
CA LYS A 145 23.39 -42.65 31.66
C LYS A 145 22.87 -41.30 31.14
N ALA A 146 22.81 -40.28 31.99
CA ALA A 146 22.39 -38.93 31.59
C ALA A 146 23.53 -38.11 30.94
N GLU A 147 23.41 -37.78 29.66
CA GLU A 147 24.24 -36.75 29.02
C GLU A 147 24.00 -35.36 29.65
N SER A 148 25.07 -34.61 29.90
CA SER A 148 24.98 -33.27 30.49
C SER A 148 24.48 -32.23 29.47
N LYS A 149 23.16 -31.99 29.47
CA LYS A 149 22.51 -30.95 28.65
C LYS A 149 23.22 -29.59 28.86
N PRO A 150 23.66 -28.88 27.81
CA PRO A 150 24.38 -27.62 27.95
C PRO A 150 23.47 -26.55 28.56
N GLY A 151 23.97 -25.90 29.61
CA GLY A 151 23.21 -24.93 30.41
C GLY A 151 22.76 -23.70 29.63
N PHE A 152 21.76 -23.00 30.17
CA PHE A 152 21.16 -21.80 29.56
C PHE A 152 22.19 -20.76 29.11
N THR A 153 23.23 -20.52 29.93
CA THR A 153 24.33 -19.60 29.62
C THR A 153 25.17 -20.01 28.41
N GLN A 154 25.36 -21.32 28.17
CA GLN A 154 26.07 -21.85 27.01
C GLN A 154 25.23 -21.74 25.74
N LYS A 155 23.91 -21.95 25.84
CA LYS A 155 22.96 -21.68 24.74
C LYS A 155 22.93 -20.19 24.39
N LEU A 156 22.88 -19.30 25.38
CA LEU A 156 22.93 -17.85 25.17
C LEU A 156 24.24 -17.41 24.50
N ALA A 157 25.39 -17.92 24.97
CA ALA A 157 26.70 -17.61 24.38
C ALA A 157 26.82 -18.06 22.92
N PHE A 158 26.23 -19.22 22.56
CA PHE A 158 26.18 -19.69 21.17
C PHE A 158 25.32 -18.78 20.28
N HIS A 159 24.12 -18.39 20.74
CA HIS A 159 23.27 -17.45 20.00
C HIS A 159 23.94 -16.08 19.82
N MET A 160 24.58 -15.54 20.86
CA MET A 160 25.33 -14.27 20.76
C MET A 160 26.53 -14.35 19.82
N ALA A 161 27.20 -15.50 19.72
CA ALA A 161 28.27 -15.73 18.74
C ALA A 161 27.74 -15.77 17.30
N ALA A 162 26.65 -16.51 17.06
CA ALA A 162 25.98 -16.55 15.75
C ALA A 162 25.49 -15.16 15.32
N ILE A 163 24.92 -14.38 16.27
CA ILE A 163 24.50 -12.99 16.05
C ILE A 163 25.71 -12.08 15.75
N LYS A 164 26.84 -12.20 16.49
CA LYS A 164 28.09 -11.47 16.16
C LYS A 164 28.52 -11.76 14.72
N GLU A 165 28.55 -13.03 14.33
CA GLU A 165 29.09 -13.42 13.02
C GLU A 165 28.16 -13.01 11.87
N MET A 166 26.84 -13.20 12.03
CA MET A 166 25.84 -12.68 11.10
C MET A 166 25.92 -11.16 10.95
N ILE A 167 26.07 -10.41 12.04
CA ILE A 167 26.21 -8.95 12.01
C ILE A 167 27.54 -8.54 11.37
N GLY A 168 28.64 -9.23 11.67
CA GLY A 168 29.95 -8.99 11.06
C GLY A 168 29.95 -9.21 9.55
N HIS A 169 29.36 -10.32 9.10
CA HIS A 169 29.19 -10.66 7.70
C HIS A 169 28.25 -9.68 6.98
N LEU A 170 27.11 -9.34 7.59
CA LEU A 170 26.15 -8.37 7.05
C LEU A 170 26.78 -6.97 6.92
N ILE A 171 27.51 -6.51 7.95
CA ILE A 171 28.24 -5.24 7.90
C ILE A 171 29.30 -5.29 6.80
N MET A 172 30.10 -6.34 6.69
CA MET A 172 31.17 -6.38 5.68
C MET A 172 30.66 -6.48 4.24
N THR A 173 29.59 -7.26 3.99
CA THR A 173 28.94 -7.34 2.67
C THR A 173 28.23 -6.05 2.29
N THR A 174 27.49 -5.42 3.22
CA THR A 174 26.68 -4.21 2.95
C THR A 174 27.32 -2.89 3.38
N ARG A 175 28.61 -2.87 3.77
CA ARG A 175 29.32 -1.73 4.42
C ARG A 175 29.06 -0.36 3.82
N LYS A 176 28.99 -0.25 2.48
CA LYS A 176 28.74 1.03 1.79
C LYS A 176 27.34 1.58 2.14
N ALA A 177 26.32 0.71 2.18
CA ALA A 177 24.95 1.08 2.49
C ALA A 177 24.76 1.39 3.99
N VAL A 178 25.34 0.57 4.88
CA VAL A 178 25.26 0.78 6.34
C VAL A 178 25.84 2.15 6.71
N VAL A 179 27.02 2.50 6.19
CA VAL A 179 27.63 3.82 6.45
C VAL A 179 26.77 4.95 5.90
N THR A 180 26.21 4.85 4.69
CA THR A 180 25.29 5.90 4.17
C THR A 180 24.06 6.10 5.05
N ILE A 181 23.44 5.02 5.54
CA ILE A 181 22.21 5.10 6.33
C ILE A 181 22.49 5.78 7.69
N LEU A 182 23.56 5.38 8.37
CA LEU A 182 23.95 5.97 9.65
C LEU A 182 24.37 7.44 9.51
N LEU A 183 25.03 7.79 8.40
CA LEU A 183 25.40 9.18 8.08
C LEU A 183 24.16 10.06 7.83
N GLY A 184 23.13 9.49 7.20
CA GLY A 184 21.82 10.11 7.07
C GLY A 184 21.18 10.37 8.43
N PHE A 185 21.08 9.36 9.31
CA PHE A 185 20.55 9.52 10.66
C PHE A 185 21.31 10.60 11.46
N ALA A 186 22.65 10.60 11.43
CA ALA A 186 23.46 11.61 12.12
C ALA A 186 23.24 13.04 11.59
N GLY A 187 22.88 13.21 10.32
CA GLY A 187 22.47 14.49 9.75
C GLY A 187 21.04 14.92 10.11
N ILE A 188 20.12 13.96 10.23
CA ILE A 188 18.67 14.23 10.41
C ILE A 188 18.29 14.51 11.86
N VAL A 189 18.91 13.81 12.83
CA VAL A 189 18.43 13.76 14.22
C VAL A 189 18.48 15.13 14.91
N HIS A 190 19.52 15.91 14.69
CA HIS A 190 19.61 17.30 15.15
C HIS A 190 20.29 18.16 14.07
N PRO A 191 19.52 18.95 13.28
CA PRO A 191 20.09 19.79 12.23
C PRO A 191 20.87 20.97 12.83
N SER A 192 22.17 21.01 12.54
CA SER A 192 23.09 22.09 12.92
C SER A 192 24.14 22.27 11.82
N LEU A 193 24.95 23.32 11.91
CA LEU A 193 26.04 23.56 10.95
C LEU A 193 27.09 22.43 10.94
N ILE A 194 27.23 21.66 12.02
CA ILE A 194 28.13 20.49 12.09
C ILE A 194 27.46 19.26 11.47
N SER A 195 26.21 18.96 11.82
CA SER A 195 25.50 17.79 11.28
C SER A 195 25.17 17.94 9.78
N ALA A 196 25.15 19.18 9.27
CA ALA A 196 25.11 19.49 7.84
C ALA A 196 26.19 18.74 7.04
N VAL A 197 27.39 18.57 7.61
CA VAL A 197 28.49 17.86 6.94
C VAL A 197 28.12 16.40 6.67
N TYR A 198 27.54 15.71 7.66
CA TYR A 198 27.04 14.34 7.48
C TYR A 198 25.87 14.33 6.48
N PHE A 199 24.92 15.27 6.62
CA PHE A 199 23.73 15.35 5.78
C PHE A 199 24.05 15.56 4.28
N PHE A 200 24.91 16.53 3.94
CA PHE A 200 25.30 16.78 2.55
C PHE A 200 26.10 15.62 1.94
N ILE A 201 26.97 14.96 2.73
CA ILE A 201 27.72 13.78 2.25
C ILE A 201 26.75 12.60 2.04
N PHE A 202 25.80 12.37 2.94
CA PHE A 202 24.71 11.39 2.76
C PHE A 202 23.94 11.66 1.45
N LEU A 203 23.46 12.90 1.25
CA LEU A 203 22.71 13.31 0.07
C LEU A 203 23.52 13.12 -1.23
N GLY A 204 24.81 13.47 -1.19
CA GLY A 204 25.75 13.26 -2.30
C GLY A 204 25.99 11.78 -2.61
N LEU A 205 26.19 10.93 -1.59
CA LEU A 205 26.37 9.49 -1.76
C LEU A 205 25.11 8.82 -2.33
N CYS A 206 23.93 9.15 -1.80
CA CYS A 206 22.66 8.64 -2.32
C CYS A 206 22.39 9.09 -3.76
N THR A 207 22.72 10.34 -4.10
CA THR A 207 22.58 10.86 -5.48
C THR A 207 23.60 10.22 -6.44
N TRP A 208 24.83 9.97 -6.00
CA TRP A 208 25.85 9.29 -6.83
C TRP A 208 25.51 7.81 -7.08
N TRP A 209 24.94 7.13 -6.07
CA TRP A 209 24.35 5.80 -6.24
C TRP A 209 23.14 5.82 -7.19
N ALA A 210 22.24 6.80 -7.06
CA ALA A 210 21.11 7.00 -7.96
C ALA A 210 21.54 7.21 -9.43
N CYS A 211 22.71 7.80 -9.64
CA CYS A 211 23.37 7.95 -10.94
C CYS A 211 24.01 6.65 -11.49
N GLY A 212 23.82 5.49 -10.85
CA GLY A 212 24.33 4.19 -11.27
C GLY A 212 25.84 4.00 -11.11
N ARG A 213 26.55 4.94 -10.48
CA ARG A 213 28.02 4.95 -10.41
C ARG A 213 28.54 4.24 -9.17
N VAL A 214 29.45 3.29 -9.38
CA VAL A 214 30.11 2.54 -8.29
C VAL A 214 31.24 3.38 -7.66
N PHE A 215 31.25 3.50 -6.33
CA PHE A 215 32.37 4.09 -5.60
C PHE A 215 33.59 3.15 -5.56
N SER A 216 34.77 3.67 -5.91
CA SER A 216 36.04 2.97 -5.70
C SER A 216 36.31 2.75 -4.20
N LEU A 217 37.01 1.66 -3.88
CA LEU A 217 37.35 1.33 -2.48
C LEU A 217 38.24 2.40 -1.84
N PHE A 218 39.12 3.01 -2.63
CA PHE A 218 40.02 4.09 -2.20
C PHE A 218 39.27 5.37 -1.77
N PHE A 219 38.29 5.82 -2.57
CA PHE A 219 37.44 6.96 -2.20
C PHE A 219 36.66 6.66 -0.92
N PHE A 220 36.08 5.46 -0.80
CA PHE A 220 35.35 5.03 0.39
C PHE A 220 36.27 4.99 1.63
N LYS A 221 37.50 4.45 1.53
CA LYS A 221 38.47 4.41 2.64
C LYS A 221 38.87 5.81 3.11
N ARG A 222 39.13 6.75 2.19
CA ARG A 222 39.41 8.16 2.52
C ARG A 222 38.21 8.85 3.18
N LEU A 223 37.00 8.62 2.67
CA LEU A 223 35.78 9.22 3.21
C LEU A 223 35.47 8.71 4.62
N CYS A 224 35.57 7.40 4.86
CA CYS A 224 35.43 6.82 6.19
C CYS A 224 36.44 7.43 7.19
N LEU A 225 37.72 7.55 6.79
CA LEU A 225 38.76 8.14 7.63
C LEU A 225 38.44 9.59 8.02
N LEU A 226 37.99 10.41 7.06
CA LEU A 226 37.51 11.77 7.33
C LEU A 226 36.32 11.77 8.31
N MET A 227 35.35 10.88 8.12
CA MET A 227 34.17 10.80 8.99
C MET A 227 34.51 10.36 10.43
N VAL A 228 35.54 9.55 10.65
CA VAL A 228 35.97 9.15 12.01
C VAL A 228 36.56 10.35 12.77
N PHE A 229 37.38 11.17 12.13
CA PHE A 229 37.89 12.40 12.77
C PHE A 229 36.75 13.39 13.06
N ILE A 230 35.84 13.62 12.11
CA ILE A 230 34.73 14.56 12.30
C ILE A 230 33.72 14.07 13.35
N SER A 231 33.37 12.77 13.39
CA SER A 231 32.44 12.23 14.42
C SER A 231 33.07 12.11 15.80
N GLY A 232 34.34 11.71 15.90
CA GLY A 232 35.06 11.68 17.18
C GLY A 232 35.27 13.09 17.76
N GLY A 233 35.65 14.05 16.90
CA GLY A 233 35.77 15.45 17.31
C GLY A 233 34.42 16.07 17.73
N HIS A 234 33.35 15.79 16.99
CA HIS A 234 32.01 16.29 17.33
C HIS A 234 31.50 15.71 18.67
N LEU A 235 31.70 14.42 18.92
CA LEU A 235 31.40 13.79 20.22
C LEU A 235 32.21 14.44 21.36
N ALA A 236 33.50 14.70 21.15
CA ALA A 236 34.33 15.39 22.13
C ALA A 236 33.84 16.83 22.41
N VAL A 237 33.48 17.60 21.38
CA VAL A 237 32.97 18.97 21.55
C VAL A 237 31.60 19.00 22.25
N ILE A 238 30.65 18.13 21.87
CA ILE A 238 29.35 17.99 22.56
C ILE A 238 29.56 17.70 24.05
N TYR A 239 30.52 16.82 24.37
CA TYR A 239 30.82 16.44 25.75
C TYR A 239 31.50 17.56 26.55
N LEU A 240 32.49 18.23 25.95
CA LEU A 240 33.16 19.39 26.55
C LEU A 240 32.16 20.53 26.81
N TYR A 241 31.16 20.73 25.94
CA TYR A 241 30.11 21.72 26.15
C TYR A 241 29.17 21.42 27.35
N GLN A 242 29.19 20.21 27.90
CA GLN A 242 28.51 19.90 29.17
C GLN A 242 29.36 20.21 30.41
N LEU A 243 30.59 20.72 30.27
CA LEU A 243 31.40 21.20 31.38
C LEU A 243 30.89 22.58 31.87
N PRO A 244 30.63 22.77 33.17
CA PRO A 244 30.09 24.04 33.70
C PRO A 244 30.92 25.28 33.36
N PHE A 245 32.25 25.12 33.26
CA PHE A 245 33.17 26.19 32.87
C PHE A 245 32.90 26.73 31.46
N ILE A 246 32.58 25.85 30.50
CA ILE A 246 32.32 26.24 29.11
C ILE A 246 30.92 26.87 28.99
N GLN A 247 29.91 26.30 29.66
CA GLN A 247 28.57 26.89 29.73
C GLN A 247 28.56 28.28 30.40
N GLY A 248 29.44 28.51 31.37
CA GLY A 248 29.62 29.81 32.02
C GLY A 248 30.29 30.88 31.14
N GLN A 249 31.00 30.49 30.08
CA GLN A 249 31.57 31.41 29.08
C GLN A 249 30.69 31.57 27.84
N LEU A 250 29.93 30.52 27.48
CA LEU A 250 29.14 30.43 26.25
C LEU A 250 27.69 29.99 26.58
N PRO A 251 26.79 30.94 26.89
CA PRO A 251 25.42 30.61 27.29
C PRO A 251 24.63 29.94 26.16
N PRO A 252 23.71 29.00 26.47
CA PRO A 252 23.03 28.17 25.46
C PRO A 252 22.04 28.94 24.57
N ASP A 253 21.63 30.15 24.97
CA ASP A 253 20.72 31.00 24.20
C ASP A 253 21.43 31.75 23.05
N ASP A 254 22.76 31.78 23.04
CA ASP A 254 23.55 32.46 22.01
C ASP A 254 23.33 31.86 20.61
N ILE A 255 23.28 32.74 19.60
CA ILE A 255 23.06 32.39 18.20
C ILE A 255 24.14 31.40 17.72
N HIS A 256 25.40 31.59 18.13
CA HIS A 256 26.48 30.69 17.72
C HIS A 256 26.31 29.28 18.31
N MET A 257 25.96 29.17 19.60
CA MET A 257 25.75 27.86 20.24
C MET A 257 24.56 27.13 19.61
N ARG A 258 23.45 27.84 19.37
CA ARG A 258 22.27 27.31 18.66
C ARG A 258 22.60 26.86 17.21
N LEU A 259 23.37 27.65 16.46
CA LEU A 259 23.77 27.34 15.08
C LEU A 259 24.68 26.10 14.96
N PHE A 260 25.62 25.92 15.90
CA PHE A 260 26.49 24.73 15.93
C PHE A 260 25.80 23.48 16.50
N GLY A 261 24.64 23.63 17.16
CA GLY A 261 23.90 22.52 17.79
C GLY A 261 24.41 22.17 19.19
N MET A 262 24.98 23.15 19.89
CA MET A 262 25.54 23.00 21.24
C MET A 262 24.43 23.13 22.28
N THR A 263 23.66 22.06 22.46
CA THR A 263 22.57 22.00 23.44
C THR A 263 23.09 21.67 24.83
N ALA A 264 22.79 22.51 25.83
CA ALA A 264 23.01 22.20 27.24
C ALA A 264 21.94 21.20 27.73
N VAL A 265 22.34 19.96 28.00
CA VAL A 265 21.43 18.91 28.52
C VAL A 265 21.22 19.08 30.02
N ILE A 266 22.29 19.44 30.72
CA ILE A 266 22.35 19.66 32.17
C ILE A 266 22.48 21.16 32.44
N LYS A 267 21.71 21.66 33.39
CA LYS A 267 21.78 23.03 33.92
C LYS A 267 22.47 22.99 35.28
N THR A 268 23.73 23.44 35.36
CA THR A 268 24.41 23.60 36.65
C THR A 268 24.20 24.98 37.23
N ASN A 269 23.51 25.07 38.37
CA ASN A 269 23.40 26.30 39.14
C ASN A 269 24.61 26.44 40.08
N MET A 270 25.32 27.57 40.03
CA MET A 270 26.52 27.78 40.86
C MET A 270 26.23 27.84 42.37
N SER A 271 24.98 28.05 42.79
CA SER A 271 24.59 27.99 44.20
C SER A 271 24.21 26.59 44.72
N GLU A 272 23.94 25.62 43.84
CA GLU A 272 23.49 24.26 44.21
C GLU A 272 24.10 23.16 43.31
N PRO A 273 25.43 22.94 43.34
CA PRO A 273 26.09 21.95 42.50
C PRO A 273 25.68 20.49 42.76
N TRP A 274 24.98 20.19 43.86
CA TRP A 274 24.47 18.86 44.18
C TRP A 274 23.20 18.48 43.41
N GLN A 275 22.37 19.45 42.97
CA GLN A 275 21.14 19.14 42.23
C GLN A 275 21.42 18.95 40.73
N LEU A 276 21.04 17.79 40.17
CA LEU A 276 21.07 17.56 38.73
C LEU A 276 19.78 18.12 38.09
N MET A 277 19.76 19.42 37.82
CA MET A 277 18.69 20.02 37.04
C MET A 277 18.94 19.79 35.53
N THR A 278 17.96 19.25 34.81
CA THR A 278 17.94 19.26 33.35
C THR A 278 17.35 20.57 32.84
N HIS A 279 17.66 20.97 31.60
CA HIS A 279 16.98 22.10 30.99
C HIS A 279 15.50 21.75 30.71
N PRO A 280 14.53 22.57 31.15
CA PRO A 280 13.12 22.35 30.82
C PRO A 280 12.91 22.56 29.31
N GLY A 281 12.22 21.62 28.66
CA GLY A 281 11.97 21.66 27.21
C GLY A 281 12.88 20.76 26.34
N LEU A 282 13.66 19.84 26.94
CA LEU A 282 14.44 18.87 26.14
C LEU A 282 13.54 17.93 25.32
N HIS A 283 13.62 18.05 23.99
CA HIS A 283 12.99 17.11 23.04
C HIS A 283 13.86 15.88 22.80
N TRP A 284 13.22 14.72 22.56
CA TRP A 284 13.90 13.42 22.34
C TRP A 284 15.03 13.40 21.28
N PRO A 285 15.02 14.18 20.18
CA PRO A 285 16.11 14.10 19.19
C PRO A 285 17.44 14.62 19.74
N VAL A 286 17.40 15.55 20.70
CA VAL A 286 18.60 16.09 21.38
C VAL A 286 19.32 14.99 22.15
N ILE A 287 18.57 14.14 22.86
CA ILE A 287 19.08 13.00 23.62
C ILE A 287 19.61 11.89 22.67
N LEU A 288 18.97 11.72 21.51
CA LEU A 288 19.36 10.69 20.53
C LEU A 288 20.63 11.06 19.74
N ASN A 289 20.92 12.35 19.52
CA ASN A 289 22.03 12.80 18.68
C ASN A 289 23.41 12.21 19.10
N PRO A 290 23.86 12.30 20.37
CA PRO A 290 25.14 11.72 20.77
C PRO A 290 25.19 10.18 20.62
N ILE A 291 24.06 9.50 20.82
CA ILE A 291 23.96 8.03 20.70
C ILE A 291 24.14 7.62 19.24
N VAL A 292 23.49 8.31 18.31
CA VAL A 292 23.63 8.05 16.86
C VAL A 292 25.03 8.38 16.36
N LEU A 293 25.65 9.46 16.85
CA LEU A 293 27.04 9.80 16.54
C LEU A 293 28.03 8.76 17.08
N LEU A 294 27.80 8.20 18.27
CA LEU A 294 28.62 7.13 18.84
C LEU A 294 28.52 5.82 18.02
N VAL A 295 27.31 5.45 17.59
CA VAL A 295 27.09 4.28 16.72
C VAL A 295 27.72 4.50 15.33
N LEU A 296 27.62 5.71 14.76
CA LEU A 296 28.32 6.09 13.52
C LEU A 296 29.84 5.96 13.68
N TYR A 297 30.40 6.48 14.78
CA TYR A 297 31.84 6.39 15.06
C TYR A 297 32.29 4.92 15.18
N TYR A 298 31.61 4.12 16.01
CA TYR A 298 31.95 2.71 16.25
C TYR A 298 31.87 1.86 14.97
N THR A 299 30.84 2.06 14.14
CA THR A 299 30.68 1.31 12.89
C THR A 299 31.71 1.71 11.84
N ILE A 300 32.01 3.00 11.66
CA ILE A 300 33.05 3.40 10.70
C ILE A 300 34.44 2.99 11.22
N ALA A 301 34.75 3.11 12.51
CA ALA A 301 36.04 2.70 13.07
C ALA A 301 36.28 1.19 12.92
N THR A 302 35.28 0.35 13.19
CA THR A 302 35.38 -1.10 12.98
C THR A 302 35.53 -1.47 11.49
N ILE A 303 34.80 -0.80 10.59
CA ILE A 303 34.96 -0.96 9.13
C ILE A 303 36.36 -0.52 8.68
N ILE A 304 36.91 0.59 9.17
CA ILE A 304 38.28 1.04 8.85
C ILE A 304 39.31 0.00 9.31
N ARG A 305 39.17 -0.52 10.53
CA ARG A 305 40.04 -1.55 11.08
C ARG A 305 40.01 -2.82 10.21
N GLN A 306 38.83 -3.26 9.78
CA GLN A 306 38.68 -4.39 8.84
C GLN A 306 39.26 -4.08 7.45
N LEU A 307 39.14 -2.84 6.95
CA LEU A 307 39.75 -2.37 5.69
C LEU A 307 41.26 -2.04 5.78
N LEU A 308 41.86 -2.19 6.96
CA LEU A 308 43.31 -2.14 7.17
C LEU A 308 43.85 -3.57 7.28
N LEU A 309 43.31 -4.38 8.20
CA LEU A 309 43.71 -5.77 8.40
C LEU A 309 43.63 -6.61 7.10
N ASN A 310 42.51 -6.55 6.38
CA ASN A 310 42.35 -7.25 5.10
C ASN A 310 43.16 -6.62 3.95
N GLY A 311 43.82 -5.48 4.17
CA GLY A 311 44.71 -4.84 3.19
C GLY A 311 46.16 -5.36 3.27
N GLU A 312 46.60 -5.79 4.45
CA GLU A 312 47.97 -6.29 4.66
C GLU A 312 48.13 -7.74 4.17
N SER A 313 47.09 -8.57 4.32
CA SER A 313 47.09 -9.97 3.85
C SER A 313 47.21 -10.16 2.33
N GLY A 314 47.17 -9.08 1.54
CA GLY A 314 47.37 -9.11 0.08
C GLY A 314 48.64 -8.40 -0.40
N ALA A 315 49.50 -7.91 0.51
CA ALA A 315 50.65 -7.05 0.19
C ALA A 315 51.94 -7.54 0.87
N GLY A 316 52.16 -8.87 0.89
CA GLY A 316 53.17 -9.51 1.75
C GLY A 316 54.07 -10.58 1.12
N LEU A 317 54.16 -10.70 -0.21
CA LEU A 317 55.08 -11.66 -0.85
C LEU A 317 55.53 -11.32 -2.30
N SER A 318 55.71 -10.05 -2.66
CA SER A 318 56.26 -9.71 -4.00
C SER A 318 56.92 -8.32 -4.12
N GLU A 319 57.70 -7.88 -3.12
CA GLU A 319 58.58 -6.71 -3.32
C GLU A 319 59.82 -6.73 -2.40
N MET A 320 60.66 -7.75 -2.57
CA MET A 320 62.05 -7.74 -2.07
C MET A 320 62.94 -8.54 -3.03
N VAL A 321 64.17 -8.06 -3.23
CA VAL A 321 65.14 -8.50 -4.24
C VAL A 321 64.74 -8.12 -5.68
N ILE A 322 65.21 -6.96 -6.13
CA ILE A 322 66.11 -6.83 -7.29
C ILE A 322 66.76 -5.42 -7.32
N TYR A 323 68.07 -5.38 -7.59
CA TYR A 323 68.99 -4.23 -7.70
C TYR A 323 69.11 -3.18 -6.58
N SER A 324 70.25 -3.28 -5.89
CA SER A 324 71.05 -2.15 -5.39
C SER A 324 72.37 -2.07 -6.20
N MET A 325 73.08 -0.93 -6.12
CA MET A 325 74.27 -0.51 -6.91
C MET A 325 73.91 0.15 -8.27
N ASP A 326 74.51 1.26 -8.69
CA ASP A 326 75.61 2.08 -8.09
C ASP A 326 75.15 3.51 -7.75
N GLY A 327 76.00 4.32 -7.11
CA GLY A 327 75.68 5.72 -6.73
C GLY A 327 76.85 6.71 -6.93
N VAL A 328 76.66 7.98 -6.53
CA VAL A 328 77.70 8.93 -6.04
C VAL A 328 77.08 10.33 -5.74
N SER A 329 77.62 11.00 -4.70
CA SER A 329 77.52 12.43 -4.30
C SER A 329 76.19 13.20 -4.20
N GLU A 330 75.78 13.41 -2.95
CA GLU A 330 75.75 14.72 -2.24
C GLU A 330 75.06 15.98 -2.80
N GLN A 331 74.15 16.51 -1.96
CA GLN A 331 73.99 17.90 -1.50
C GLN A 331 74.05 19.08 -2.50
N ILE A 332 73.01 19.93 -2.47
CA ILE A 332 73.01 21.22 -1.75
C ILE A 332 71.56 21.77 -1.66
N SER A 333 71.34 22.79 -0.82
CA SER A 333 70.04 23.40 -0.51
C SER A 333 69.92 24.85 -1.01
N ALA A 334 68.70 25.39 -0.88
CA ALA A 334 68.33 26.81 -0.82
C ALA A 334 68.14 27.62 -2.13
N GLU A 335 67.08 28.44 -2.07
CA GLU A 335 66.93 29.85 -2.45
C GLU A 335 67.74 30.47 -3.61
N GLY A 336 67.06 31.28 -4.42
CA GLY A 336 67.72 32.22 -5.34
C GLY A 336 66.76 32.80 -6.37
N SER A 337 66.64 34.12 -6.44
CA SER A 337 65.91 34.81 -7.50
C SER A 337 66.75 35.95 -8.09
N LEU A 338 66.41 36.33 -9.33
CA LEU A 338 66.78 37.58 -10.02
C LEU A 338 68.05 37.60 -10.92
N GLN A 339 67.79 37.65 -12.25
CA GLN A 339 68.40 38.47 -13.34
C GLN A 339 69.93 38.61 -13.49
N ILE A 340 70.47 38.61 -14.73
CA ILE A 340 70.97 39.77 -15.54
C ILE A 340 71.67 39.17 -16.80
N VAL A 341 71.87 39.76 -17.99
CA VAL A 341 71.29 40.83 -18.88
C VAL A 341 72.27 40.88 -20.12
N GLU A 342 72.00 41.23 -21.39
CA GLU A 342 70.95 41.95 -22.12
C GLU A 342 70.94 41.58 -23.65
N SER A 343 69.91 41.92 -24.42
CA SER A 343 70.05 42.43 -25.83
C SER A 343 68.78 43.16 -26.28
N ASP A 344 68.90 44.25 -27.05
CA ASP A 344 67.84 45.23 -27.39
C ASP A 344 67.51 45.24 -28.89
N ASP A 345 66.24 45.45 -29.27
CA ASP A 345 65.85 46.62 -30.10
C ASP A 345 64.31 46.84 -30.26
N LYS A 346 63.98 48.11 -30.54
CA LYS A 346 62.70 48.86 -30.67
C LYS A 346 61.59 48.17 -31.53
N GLN A 347 60.28 48.50 -31.49
CA GLN A 347 59.68 49.85 -31.41
C GLN A 347 58.12 49.85 -31.17
N GLN A 348 57.58 50.89 -30.53
CA GLN A 348 56.13 51.29 -30.44
C GLN A 348 55.88 52.57 -31.29
N PRO A 349 54.66 53.15 -31.52
CA PRO A 349 53.40 53.18 -30.74
C PRO A 349 52.10 53.10 -31.64
N SER A 350 50.98 53.81 -31.39
CA SER A 350 49.86 53.55 -30.44
C SER A 350 48.62 54.47 -30.76
N ILE A 351 47.49 54.30 -30.03
CA ILE A 351 46.42 55.31 -29.72
C ILE A 351 45.25 55.64 -30.71
N ASN A 352 44.00 55.58 -30.17
CA ASN A 352 42.71 56.24 -30.57
C ASN A 352 41.94 55.83 -31.87
N SER A 353 40.59 55.94 -31.99
CA SER A 353 39.50 56.16 -30.98
C SER A 353 38.05 56.00 -31.53
N VAL A 354 37.13 55.47 -30.68
CA VAL A 354 35.71 55.88 -30.47
C VAL A 354 34.57 55.58 -31.49
N SER A 355 33.43 55.12 -30.93
CA SER A 355 32.01 55.12 -31.42
C SER A 355 31.48 53.93 -32.25
N GLY A 356 30.25 53.49 -31.91
CA GLY A 356 29.47 52.44 -32.60
C GLY A 356 28.46 51.73 -31.66
N HIS A 357 27.15 51.94 -31.84
CA HIS A 357 26.08 51.43 -30.96
C HIS A 357 25.60 49.99 -31.25
N ALA A 358 25.06 49.35 -30.20
CA ALA A 358 24.02 48.30 -30.21
C ALA A 358 24.29 46.94 -30.89
N VAL A 359 23.67 45.81 -30.53
CA VAL A 359 23.17 45.18 -29.29
C VAL A 359 22.41 43.93 -29.75
N GLU A 360 22.67 42.80 -29.10
CA GLU A 360 21.88 41.55 -29.03
C GLU A 360 21.43 40.76 -30.30
N LEU A 361 22.01 39.55 -30.39
CA LEU A 361 21.32 38.26 -30.20
C LEU A 361 20.20 37.83 -31.18
N THR A 362 20.35 36.65 -31.80
CA THR A 362 19.52 35.42 -31.57
C THR A 362 19.81 34.32 -32.60
N VAL A 363 19.85 33.06 -32.16
CA VAL A 363 19.91 31.87 -33.04
C VAL A 363 18.61 31.07 -32.90
N PRO A 364 17.94 30.76 -34.03
CA PRO A 364 17.15 29.53 -34.10
C PRO A 364 17.23 28.78 -35.46
N PHE A 365 17.83 27.59 -35.42
CA PHE A 365 17.24 26.29 -35.82
C PHE A 365 16.23 26.21 -37.00
N TYR A 366 16.43 25.29 -37.97
CA TYR A 366 15.33 24.43 -38.49
C TYR A 366 15.78 23.18 -39.33
N LEU A 367 15.33 22.00 -38.89
CA LEU A 367 15.01 20.71 -39.57
C LEU A 367 15.89 20.05 -40.68
N PRO A 368 16.01 18.68 -40.68
CA PRO A 368 16.54 17.87 -41.78
C PRO A 368 15.49 16.98 -42.49
N GLN A 369 15.71 16.56 -43.76
CA GLN A 369 15.09 15.32 -44.29
C GLN A 369 15.66 14.74 -45.62
N ARG A 370 15.78 13.39 -45.67
CA ARG A 370 15.18 12.45 -46.68
C ARG A 370 15.99 11.91 -47.90
N ASN A 371 16.22 10.58 -47.87
CA ASN A 371 16.25 9.59 -48.99
C ASN A 371 17.36 9.67 -50.08
N ASN A 372 17.67 8.63 -50.89
CA ASN A 372 17.63 7.14 -50.75
C ASN A 372 18.50 6.47 -51.85
N ASN A 373 19.03 5.28 -51.55
CA ASN A 373 19.32 4.10 -52.42
C ASN A 373 19.87 4.27 -53.87
N SER A 374 21.09 3.78 -54.15
CA SER A 374 21.35 2.60 -55.03
C SER A 374 22.87 2.27 -55.23
N LEU A 375 23.17 1.02 -55.60
CA LEU A 375 24.50 0.46 -55.97
C LEU A 375 24.88 0.81 -57.45
N PRO A 376 26.07 0.48 -58.06
CA PRO A 376 27.04 -0.58 -57.69
C PRO A 376 28.59 -0.43 -58.01
N VAL A 377 29.40 -1.32 -57.40
CA VAL A 377 30.55 -2.10 -58.00
C VAL A 377 31.95 -1.49 -58.32
N GLN A 378 32.96 -2.39 -58.30
CA GLN A 378 34.40 -2.32 -58.72
C GLN A 378 35.43 -1.64 -57.78
N MET A 379 36.66 -2.16 -57.56
CA MET A 379 37.27 -3.46 -57.94
C MET A 379 38.56 -3.80 -57.11
N TYR A 380 38.93 -5.10 -57.01
CA TYR A 380 40.25 -5.68 -56.64
C TYR A 380 40.81 -5.43 -55.20
N CYS A 381 41.67 -6.27 -54.58
CA CYS A 381 42.16 -7.64 -54.88
C CYS A 381 42.47 -8.43 -53.57
N SER A 382 42.90 -9.70 -53.67
CA SER A 382 43.27 -10.63 -52.57
C SER A 382 44.00 -11.86 -53.16
N PRO A 383 44.81 -12.68 -52.44
CA PRO A 383 45.75 -12.43 -51.32
C PRO A 383 47.17 -13.04 -51.62
N GLU A 384 47.80 -13.72 -50.65
CA GLU A 384 49.14 -14.38 -50.60
C GLU A 384 50.34 -13.46 -50.27
N TYR A 385 51.35 -13.84 -49.46
CA TYR A 385 51.58 -15.00 -48.56
C TYR A 385 52.35 -14.49 -47.31
N THR A 386 52.27 -15.13 -46.14
CA THR A 386 53.33 -16.02 -45.59
C THR A 386 52.84 -16.70 -44.29
N GLN A 387 53.33 -17.91 -44.03
CA GLN A 387 52.89 -18.87 -43.00
C GLN A 387 53.03 -18.45 -41.52
N ARG A 388 52.33 -19.19 -40.65
CA ARG A 388 52.29 -19.06 -39.18
C ARG A 388 52.37 -20.44 -38.51
N SER A 389 53.47 -20.72 -37.81
CA SER A 389 53.73 -21.90 -36.97
C SER A 389 55.08 -21.70 -36.25
N THR A 390 55.35 -22.12 -35.01
CA THR A 390 54.67 -23.06 -34.07
C THR A 390 54.66 -22.53 -32.62
N ASN A 391 53.94 -23.25 -31.75
CA ASN A 391 53.68 -22.97 -30.33
C ASN A 391 54.93 -22.91 -29.42
N SER A 392 54.79 -22.17 -28.30
CA SER A 392 55.20 -22.60 -26.96
C SER A 392 54.40 -21.83 -25.89
N ASP A 393 53.88 -22.52 -24.89
CA ASP A 393 52.98 -21.96 -23.87
C ASP A 393 53.70 -21.14 -22.79
N THR A 394 53.04 -20.11 -22.23
CA THR A 394 52.64 -20.08 -20.80
C THR A 394 51.91 -18.78 -20.39
N ASN A 395 50.76 -18.97 -19.73
CA ASN A 395 50.22 -18.27 -18.56
C ASN A 395 50.39 -16.74 -18.42
N THR A 396 49.25 -16.03 -18.42
CA THR A 396 49.03 -14.87 -17.54
C THR A 396 47.59 -14.93 -17.04
N GLU A 397 47.41 -15.44 -15.82
CA GLU A 397 46.11 -15.44 -15.15
C GLU A 397 45.83 -14.05 -14.55
N MET A 398 44.57 -13.59 -14.66
CA MET A 398 44.04 -12.63 -13.70
C MET A 398 42.55 -12.89 -13.52
N GLY A 399 42.24 -13.77 -12.56
CA GLY A 399 40.88 -14.22 -12.30
C GLY A 399 39.94 -13.08 -11.92
N ARG A 400 38.85 -12.92 -12.68
CA ARG A 400 37.57 -12.64 -12.03
C ARG A 400 37.16 -13.93 -11.34
N LEU A 401 36.99 -13.89 -10.02
CA LEU A 401 36.18 -14.90 -9.35
C LEU A 401 34.72 -14.60 -9.68
N ASP A 402 34.05 -15.58 -10.27
CA ASP A 402 32.61 -15.54 -10.50
C ASP A 402 31.86 -15.63 -9.16
N ASP A 403 30.73 -14.93 -9.07
CA ASP A 403 29.82 -15.00 -7.91
C ASP A 403 28.63 -15.92 -8.23
N ASP A 404 28.94 -17.11 -8.74
CA ASP A 404 27.98 -18.20 -8.89
C ASP A 404 27.81 -18.90 -7.53
N SER A 405 27.19 -18.15 -6.60
CA SER A 405 26.73 -18.65 -5.31
C SER A 405 25.21 -18.90 -5.36
N GLU A 406 24.76 -19.86 -6.18
CA GLU A 406 23.36 -20.29 -6.21
C GLU A 406 22.90 -20.77 -4.82
N ASN A 407 22.13 -19.91 -4.15
CA ASN A 407 21.38 -20.23 -2.95
C ASN A 407 19.96 -19.63 -3.09
N PRO A 408 18.95 -20.23 -2.46
CA PRO A 408 17.58 -20.17 -2.96
C PRO A 408 16.99 -18.75 -2.99
N HIS A 409 16.10 -18.53 -3.97
CA HIS A 409 15.45 -17.25 -4.24
C HIS A 409 14.66 -16.71 -3.03
N ASN A 410 15.35 -15.98 -2.15
CA ASN A 410 14.75 -15.21 -1.07
C ASN A 410 13.64 -14.32 -1.62
N SER A 411 12.43 -14.40 -1.06
CA SER A 411 11.26 -13.63 -1.50
C SER A 411 11.54 -12.12 -1.58
N LEU A 412 12.43 -11.63 -0.72
CA LEU A 412 12.95 -10.25 -0.71
C LEU A 412 13.60 -9.83 -2.05
N SER A 413 14.34 -10.71 -2.73
CA SER A 413 15.00 -10.37 -4.01
C SER A 413 13.99 -10.32 -5.16
N ILE A 414 12.98 -11.19 -5.14
CA ILE A 414 11.85 -11.17 -6.08
C ILE A 414 11.04 -9.87 -5.92
N ILE A 415 10.72 -9.51 -4.66
CA ILE A 415 10.05 -8.25 -4.32
C ILE A 415 10.91 -7.05 -4.73
N GLY A 416 12.22 -7.09 -4.48
CA GLY A 416 13.18 -6.06 -4.90
C GLY A 416 13.22 -5.87 -6.42
N HIS A 417 13.28 -6.95 -7.19
CA HIS A 417 13.26 -6.90 -8.65
C HIS A 417 11.92 -6.37 -9.19
N PHE A 418 10.79 -6.80 -8.62
CA PHE A 418 9.47 -6.26 -8.97
C PHE A 418 9.34 -4.76 -8.64
N THR A 419 9.82 -4.35 -7.46
CA THR A 419 9.82 -2.96 -7.00
C THR A 419 10.68 -2.08 -7.91
N MET A 420 11.88 -2.55 -8.27
CA MET A 420 12.75 -1.85 -9.22
C MET A 420 12.13 -1.77 -10.62
N ARG A 421 11.38 -2.80 -11.06
CA ARG A 421 10.66 -2.81 -12.35
C ARG A 421 9.48 -1.82 -12.38
N GLN A 422 8.80 -1.62 -11.25
CA GLN A 422 7.62 -0.74 -11.14
C GLN A 422 7.90 0.60 -10.43
N SER A 423 9.17 0.96 -10.17
CA SER A 423 9.53 2.10 -9.30
C SER A 423 8.91 3.45 -9.71
N TYR A 424 8.63 3.65 -11.00
CA TYR A 424 7.93 4.83 -11.52
C TYR A 424 6.50 5.00 -10.96
N LEU A 425 5.80 3.92 -10.62
CA LEU A 425 4.48 4.01 -9.98
C LEU A 425 4.63 4.48 -8.53
N CYS A 426 5.58 3.90 -7.79
CA CYS A 426 5.92 4.33 -6.44
C CYS A 426 6.31 5.82 -6.42
N ALA A 427 7.22 6.24 -7.31
CA ALA A 427 7.66 7.62 -7.42
C ALA A 427 6.52 8.61 -7.72
N LEU A 428 5.60 8.27 -8.65
CA LEU A 428 4.44 9.12 -8.96
C LEU A 428 3.45 9.22 -7.78
N ILE A 429 3.24 8.14 -7.04
CA ILE A 429 2.39 8.11 -5.85
C ILE A 429 3.03 8.91 -4.72
N PHE A 430 4.31 8.70 -4.41
CA PHE A 430 5.01 9.43 -3.35
C PHE A 430 5.24 10.91 -3.66
N MET A 431 5.38 11.28 -4.95
CA MET A 431 5.36 12.68 -5.41
C MET A 431 4.04 13.38 -5.06
N MET A 432 2.91 12.69 -5.27
CA MET A 432 1.59 13.19 -4.88
C MET A 432 1.44 13.23 -3.35
N ILE A 433 1.84 12.18 -2.63
CA ILE A 433 1.77 12.13 -1.15
C ILE A 433 2.56 13.29 -0.53
N TRP A 434 3.81 13.52 -0.95
CA TRP A 434 4.65 14.63 -0.45
C TRP A 434 3.91 15.96 -0.55
N SER A 435 3.33 16.26 -1.72
CA SER A 435 2.61 17.52 -1.92
C SER A 435 1.40 17.70 -1.01
N ILE A 436 0.74 16.62 -0.61
CA ILE A 436 -0.45 16.64 0.26
C ILE A 436 -0.06 16.69 1.74
N THR A 437 1.02 16.01 2.16
CA THR A 437 1.49 16.00 3.55
C THR A 437 2.23 17.29 3.93
N TYR A 438 2.91 17.93 2.96
CA TYR A 438 3.59 19.22 3.13
C TYR A 438 3.07 20.19 2.07
N ASN A 439 2.00 20.91 2.41
CA ASN A 439 1.34 21.88 1.54
C ASN A 439 2.21 23.13 1.34
N SER A 440 2.64 23.40 0.10
CA SER A 440 3.34 24.64 -0.27
C SER A 440 3.30 24.90 -1.77
N TRP A 441 3.58 26.13 -2.19
CA TRP A 441 3.72 26.46 -3.62
C TRP A 441 4.86 25.68 -4.31
N LEU A 442 5.87 25.22 -3.55
CA LEU A 442 6.98 24.45 -4.08
C LEU A 442 6.62 22.98 -4.30
N THR A 443 5.87 22.37 -3.37
CA THR A 443 5.39 20.99 -3.52
C THR A 443 4.16 20.90 -4.44
N PHE A 444 3.43 22.00 -4.64
CA PHE A 444 2.40 22.12 -5.69
C PHE A 444 2.94 21.83 -7.10
N VAL A 445 4.21 22.18 -7.37
CA VAL A 445 4.87 21.85 -8.65
C VAL A 445 5.00 20.33 -8.83
N LEU A 446 5.35 19.60 -7.76
CA LEU A 446 5.39 18.13 -7.77
C LEU A 446 4.00 17.53 -8.00
N LEU A 447 2.96 18.12 -7.40
CA LEU A 447 1.57 17.70 -7.60
C LEU A 447 1.17 17.81 -9.07
N ILE A 448 1.27 19.01 -9.65
CA ILE A 448 0.96 19.25 -11.07
C ILE A 448 1.76 18.30 -11.97
N TRP A 449 3.06 18.12 -11.71
CA TRP A 449 3.92 17.27 -12.55
C TRP A 449 3.51 15.79 -12.49
N SER A 450 3.16 15.27 -11.30
CA SER A 450 2.58 13.92 -11.16
C SER A 450 1.27 13.80 -11.95
N CYS A 451 0.36 14.77 -11.77
CA CYS A 451 -0.93 14.82 -12.48
C CYS A 451 -0.75 14.80 -14.01
N VAL A 452 0.20 15.57 -14.55
CA VAL A 452 0.52 15.59 -15.98
C VAL A 452 1.06 14.24 -16.46
N ILE A 453 2.01 13.63 -15.74
CA ILE A 453 2.57 12.33 -16.14
C ILE A 453 1.50 11.23 -16.18
N TRP A 454 0.54 11.23 -15.25
CA TRP A 454 -0.57 10.27 -15.23
C TRP A 454 -1.53 10.40 -16.42
N MET A 455 -1.73 11.61 -16.95
CA MET A 455 -2.53 11.87 -18.14
C MET A 455 -1.83 11.41 -19.43
N LEU A 456 -0.50 11.39 -19.47
CA LEU A 456 0.26 11.04 -20.67
C LEU A 456 0.21 9.53 -21.00
N ARG A 457 -0.21 9.19 -22.23
CA ARG A 457 -0.23 7.81 -22.76
C ARG A 457 1.13 7.08 -22.63
N GLY A 458 2.23 7.83 -22.62
CA GLY A 458 3.59 7.31 -22.43
C GLY A 458 4.13 7.37 -20.99
N ARG A 459 3.29 7.42 -19.95
CA ARG A 459 3.66 7.74 -18.54
C ARG A 459 5.00 7.16 -18.06
N GLN A 460 5.31 5.90 -18.33
CA GLN A 460 6.56 5.27 -17.87
C GLN A 460 7.81 5.89 -18.53
N ARG A 461 7.74 6.24 -19.82
CA ARG A 461 8.81 6.92 -20.55
C ARG A 461 9.00 8.34 -20.06
N TRP A 462 7.90 9.07 -19.83
CA TRP A 462 7.94 10.45 -19.33
C TRP A 462 8.42 10.55 -17.89
N ALA A 463 7.95 9.67 -16.98
CA ALA A 463 8.46 9.56 -15.61
C ALA A 463 9.97 9.35 -15.58
N LYS A 464 10.47 8.35 -16.34
CA LYS A 464 11.90 8.04 -16.45
C LYS A 464 12.70 9.21 -17.06
N LEU A 465 12.19 9.87 -18.09
CA LEU A 465 12.81 11.06 -18.67
C LEU A 465 12.88 12.25 -17.69
N SER A 466 11.88 12.42 -16.83
CA SER A 466 11.85 13.47 -15.81
C SER A 466 12.66 13.15 -14.54
N SER A 467 13.08 11.88 -14.37
CA SER A 467 13.75 11.42 -13.15
C SER A 467 15.00 12.21 -12.69
N PRO A 468 15.93 12.68 -13.55
CA PRO A 468 17.06 13.48 -13.07
C PRO A 468 16.60 14.85 -12.54
N PHE A 469 15.63 15.49 -13.17
CA PHE A 469 15.07 16.78 -12.72
C PHE A 469 14.33 16.63 -11.39
N LEU A 470 13.59 15.53 -11.20
CA LEU A 470 12.91 15.20 -9.95
C LEU A 470 13.89 14.94 -8.80
N VAL A 471 15.02 14.27 -9.06
CA VAL A 471 16.08 14.07 -8.06
C VAL A 471 16.73 15.41 -7.68
N VAL A 472 17.07 16.26 -8.66
CA VAL A 472 17.65 17.59 -8.37
C VAL A 472 16.68 18.47 -7.59
N TYR A 473 15.40 18.54 -8.01
CA TYR A 473 14.39 19.35 -7.32
C TYR A 473 14.09 18.80 -5.91
N GLY A 474 13.93 17.48 -5.77
CA GLY A 474 13.73 16.84 -4.47
C GLY A 474 14.90 17.07 -3.50
N ASN A 475 16.15 16.97 -3.99
CA ASN A 475 17.33 17.31 -3.21
C ASN A 475 17.29 18.79 -2.75
N LEU A 476 16.96 19.73 -3.63
CA LEU A 476 16.85 21.16 -3.29
C LEU A 476 15.79 21.43 -2.20
N LEU A 477 14.61 20.79 -2.29
CA LEU A 477 13.57 20.94 -1.26
C LEU A 477 14.00 20.41 0.12
N ILE A 478 14.80 19.34 0.17
CA ILE A 478 15.30 18.81 1.46
C ILE A 478 16.44 19.68 2.00
N ILE A 479 17.31 20.23 1.13
CA ILE A 479 18.33 21.20 1.54
C ILE A 479 17.67 22.46 2.13
N GLN A 480 16.62 22.98 1.49
CA GLN A 480 15.81 24.09 2.02
C GLN A 480 15.21 23.73 3.40
N GLN A 481 14.61 22.54 3.54
CA GLN A 481 14.08 22.07 4.83
C GLN A 481 15.14 21.90 5.91
N PHE A 482 16.37 21.48 5.54
CA PHE A 482 17.47 21.36 6.48
C PHE A 482 17.84 22.74 7.07
N PHE A 483 17.94 23.77 6.22
CA PHE A 483 18.21 25.13 6.68
C PHE A 483 17.09 25.72 7.56
N THR A 484 15.80 25.48 7.24
CA THR A 484 14.69 25.93 8.11
C THR A 484 14.50 25.05 9.36
N GLY A 485 15.16 23.90 9.42
CA GLY A 485 15.23 23.05 10.60
C GLY A 485 16.26 23.50 11.65
N LEU A 486 17.19 24.40 11.31
CA LEU A 486 18.18 24.95 12.25
C LEU A 486 17.51 25.74 13.39
N GLN A 487 18.11 25.73 14.59
CA GLN A 487 17.53 26.30 15.82
C GLN A 487 17.68 27.84 15.94
N LEU A 488 17.44 28.57 14.85
CA LEU A 488 17.40 30.03 14.81
C LEU A 488 15.95 30.53 14.93
N SER A 489 15.75 31.78 15.37
CA SER A 489 14.41 32.37 15.44
C SER A 489 13.91 32.83 14.07
N GLU A 490 12.59 32.87 13.87
CA GLU A 490 11.99 33.23 12.57
C GLU A 490 12.39 34.67 12.13
N ALA A 491 12.63 35.55 13.11
CA ALA A 491 13.14 36.91 12.89
C ALA A 491 14.65 36.98 12.58
N GLU A 492 15.46 36.03 13.04
CA GLU A 492 16.89 35.92 12.65
C GLU A 492 17.03 35.48 11.19
N LEU A 493 16.15 34.58 10.73
CA LEU A 493 16.29 33.94 9.41
C LEU A 493 15.59 34.70 8.27
N PHE A 494 14.41 35.31 8.50
CA PHE A 494 13.64 36.03 7.46
C PHE A 494 13.07 37.39 7.94
N PRO A 495 13.90 38.35 8.38
CA PRO A 495 13.49 39.62 9.05
C PRO A 495 12.63 40.62 8.23
N ARG A 496 12.14 40.25 7.03
CA ARG A 496 11.34 41.11 6.14
C ARG A 496 10.16 40.40 5.46
N VAL A 497 9.93 39.12 5.74
CA VAL A 497 8.89 38.33 5.07
C VAL A 497 7.75 38.06 6.05
N SER A 498 6.50 38.23 5.62
CA SER A 498 5.33 38.02 6.48
C SER A 498 5.02 36.54 6.69
N ASP A 499 4.56 36.18 7.90
CA ASP A 499 4.27 34.81 8.34
C ASP A 499 3.43 34.01 7.35
N ALA A 500 2.45 34.67 6.70
CA ALA A 500 1.60 34.05 5.68
C ALA A 500 2.41 33.51 4.49
N VAL A 501 3.46 34.23 4.07
CA VAL A 501 4.36 33.79 2.99
C VAL A 501 5.35 32.74 3.49
N LEU A 502 5.83 32.79 4.74
CA LEU A 502 6.62 31.69 5.31
C LEU A 502 5.82 30.38 5.36
N ILE A 503 4.53 30.45 5.68
CA ILE A 503 3.63 29.30 5.71
C ILE A 503 3.33 28.81 4.28
N ASP A 504 2.94 29.68 3.36
CA ASP A 504 2.62 29.34 1.95
C ASP A 504 3.83 28.69 1.21
N PHE A 505 5.06 28.86 1.69
CA PHE A 505 6.30 28.27 1.15
C PHE A 505 6.95 27.16 2.00
N ASP A 506 6.32 26.71 3.10
CA ASP A 506 6.86 25.69 4.03
C ASP A 506 8.27 26.06 4.57
N LEU A 507 8.42 27.34 4.92
CA LEU A 507 9.62 27.95 5.52
C LEU A 507 9.50 28.16 7.04
N LYS A 508 8.33 27.90 7.63
CA LYS A 508 8.10 28.04 9.09
C LYS A 508 8.89 26.97 9.86
N HIS A 509 9.40 27.30 11.04
CA HIS A 509 10.18 26.37 11.86
C HIS A 509 9.28 25.23 12.43
N PRO A 510 9.58 23.94 12.18
CA PRO A 510 8.73 22.83 12.59
C PRO A 510 9.05 22.32 14.01
N ASN A 511 8.03 22.02 14.81
CA ASN A 511 8.17 21.55 16.20
C ASN A 511 9.06 20.29 16.39
N THR A 512 9.27 19.48 15.34
CA THR A 512 10.23 18.36 15.34
C THR A 512 10.91 18.20 13.98
N PRO A 513 12.02 18.91 13.68
CA PRO A 513 12.59 18.94 12.34
C PRO A 513 13.08 17.57 11.85
N CYS A 514 13.60 16.73 12.74
CA CYS A 514 14.00 15.34 12.46
C CYS A 514 12.89 14.52 11.77
N VAL A 515 11.64 14.61 12.25
CA VAL A 515 10.51 13.84 11.71
C VAL A 515 10.11 14.35 10.32
N HIS A 516 10.03 15.67 10.16
CA HIS A 516 9.68 16.31 8.88
C HIS A 516 10.73 16.04 7.80
N LEU A 517 12.02 16.14 8.16
CA LEU A 517 13.14 15.89 7.25
C LEU A 517 13.23 14.40 6.87
N GLY A 518 13.10 13.49 7.85
CA GLY A 518 13.10 12.03 7.61
C GLY A 518 11.96 11.56 6.70
N ALA A 519 10.76 12.14 6.84
CA ALA A 519 9.64 11.88 5.94
C ALA A 519 9.94 12.33 4.49
N LYS A 520 10.46 13.56 4.31
CA LYS A 520 10.83 14.08 2.97
C LYS A 520 11.95 13.25 2.32
N ILE A 521 12.94 12.79 3.09
CA ILE A 521 14.02 11.89 2.62
C ILE A 521 13.46 10.54 2.17
N THR A 522 12.47 10.00 2.89
CA THR A 522 11.75 8.78 2.50
C THR A 522 11.04 8.95 1.16
N TYR A 523 10.51 10.15 0.86
CA TYR A 523 9.93 10.47 -0.45
C TYR A 523 10.99 10.57 -1.56
N THR A 524 12.11 11.27 -1.36
CA THR A 524 13.19 11.34 -2.38
C THR A 524 13.87 10.02 -2.67
N PHE A 525 13.89 9.08 -1.72
CA PHE A 525 14.38 7.72 -1.98
C PHE A 525 13.67 7.06 -3.18
N THR A 526 12.38 7.37 -3.39
CA THR A 526 11.63 6.88 -4.56
C THR A 526 12.07 7.53 -5.88
N PHE A 527 12.55 8.78 -5.84
CA PHE A 527 13.11 9.47 -7.01
C PHE A 527 14.51 8.94 -7.33
N TRP A 528 15.32 8.65 -6.31
CA TRP A 528 16.62 7.97 -6.48
C TRP A 528 16.44 6.57 -7.08
N LEU A 529 15.46 5.78 -6.60
CA LEU A 529 15.10 4.48 -7.20
C LEU A 529 14.65 4.61 -8.66
N LEU A 530 13.86 5.63 -9.01
CA LEU A 530 13.41 5.87 -10.38
C LEU A 530 14.57 6.26 -11.32
N LEU A 531 15.53 7.07 -10.84
CA LEU A 531 16.74 7.41 -11.60
C LEU A 531 17.64 6.17 -11.78
N CYS A 532 17.83 5.38 -10.72
CA CYS A 532 18.48 4.07 -10.77
C CYS A 532 17.84 3.16 -11.83
N GLN A 533 16.51 3.03 -11.85
CA GLN A 533 15.80 2.25 -12.87
C GLN A 533 16.05 2.81 -14.26
N HIS A 534 15.93 4.14 -14.46
CA HIS A 534 16.10 4.78 -15.76
C HIS A 534 17.50 4.52 -16.35
N LEU A 535 18.55 4.71 -15.54
CA LEU A 535 19.93 4.55 -15.98
C LEU A 535 20.29 3.08 -16.18
N THR A 536 19.89 2.19 -15.27
CA THR A 536 20.09 0.73 -15.42
C THR A 536 19.45 0.21 -16.70
N GLU A 537 18.22 0.64 -17.03
CA GLU A 537 17.57 0.25 -18.29
C GLU A 537 18.24 0.86 -19.52
N LYS A 538 18.71 2.12 -19.44
CA LYS A 538 19.44 2.79 -20.52
C LYS A 538 20.76 2.08 -20.83
N GLU A 539 21.48 1.62 -19.81
CA GLU A 539 22.71 0.83 -19.97
C GLU A 539 22.43 -0.59 -20.48
N LYS A 540 21.40 -1.28 -19.97
CA LYS A 540 20.96 -2.57 -20.51
C LYS A 540 20.52 -2.46 -21.97
N MET A 541 19.90 -1.33 -22.36
CA MET A 541 19.56 -1.06 -23.75
C MET A 541 20.80 -0.79 -24.61
N LYS A 542 21.75 0.04 -24.13
CA LYS A 542 23.02 0.28 -24.85
C LYS A 542 23.80 -1.02 -25.04
N ARG A 543 23.89 -1.87 -24.00
CA ARG A 543 24.52 -3.19 -24.09
C ARG A 543 23.81 -4.10 -25.08
N ARG A 544 22.47 -4.20 -25.09
CA ARG A 544 21.76 -5.00 -26.11
C ARG A 544 21.94 -4.47 -27.54
N ILE A 545 21.95 -3.14 -27.75
CA ILE A 545 22.26 -2.57 -29.07
C ILE A 545 23.68 -2.94 -29.51
N GLN A 546 24.65 -2.93 -28.60
CA GLN A 546 26.03 -3.33 -28.88
C GLN A 546 26.15 -4.84 -29.15
N VAL A 547 25.48 -5.67 -28.34
CA VAL A 547 25.46 -7.14 -28.49
C VAL A 547 24.79 -7.54 -29.79
N SER A 548 23.63 -6.99 -30.15
CA SER A 548 22.97 -7.28 -31.43
C SER A 548 23.63 -6.63 -32.65
N LEU A 549 24.64 -5.77 -32.46
CA LEU A 549 25.56 -5.38 -33.54
C LEU A 549 26.67 -6.43 -33.75
N SER A 550 27.01 -7.22 -32.73
CA SER A 550 27.95 -8.34 -32.80
C SER A 550 27.32 -9.71 -33.07
N GLU A 551 26.06 -9.94 -32.70
CA GLU A 551 25.28 -11.19 -32.99
C GLU A 551 25.05 -11.41 -34.49
N ILE A 552 25.31 -10.40 -35.32
CA ILE A 552 25.41 -10.54 -36.79
C ILE A 552 26.55 -11.52 -37.18
N ASN A 553 27.45 -11.86 -36.24
CA ASN A 553 28.67 -12.63 -36.52
C ASN A 553 28.89 -13.87 -35.61
N LEU A 554 27.90 -14.29 -34.82
CA LEU A 554 27.82 -15.63 -34.19
C LEU A 554 26.44 -15.82 -33.52
N GLN A 555 25.88 -17.03 -33.59
CA GLN A 555 24.54 -17.35 -33.11
C GLN A 555 24.55 -18.58 -32.19
N GLU A 556 24.27 -18.37 -30.90
CA GLU A 556 24.04 -19.40 -29.89
C GLU A 556 22.63 -19.25 -29.27
N PRO A 557 22.01 -20.34 -28.76
CA PRO A 557 20.62 -20.30 -28.29
C PRO A 557 20.46 -19.70 -26.89
N GLU A 558 19.48 -18.82 -26.71
CA GLU A 558 19.08 -18.32 -25.38
C GLU A 558 18.62 -19.46 -24.47
N SER A 559 19.23 -19.59 -23.29
CA SER A 559 18.78 -20.52 -22.26
C SER A 559 17.47 -20.04 -21.64
N THR A 560 16.39 -20.82 -21.82
CA THR A 560 15.06 -20.46 -21.32
C THR A 560 15.02 -20.47 -19.79
N GLN A 561 15.07 -19.27 -19.20
CA GLN A 561 14.92 -19.03 -17.77
C GLN A 561 13.60 -19.66 -17.25
N LYS A 562 13.72 -20.62 -16.32
CA LYS A 562 12.57 -21.28 -15.66
C LYS A 562 11.89 -20.32 -14.67
N ASP A 563 11.12 -19.36 -15.18
CA ASP A 563 10.21 -18.56 -14.35
C ASP A 563 9.23 -19.48 -13.60
N ASN A 564 9.17 -19.35 -12.27
CA ASN A 564 8.38 -20.23 -11.39
C ASN A 564 6.93 -20.37 -11.86
N THR A 565 6.57 -21.56 -12.36
CA THR A 565 5.31 -21.82 -13.07
C THR A 565 4.08 -21.44 -12.24
N LEU A 566 4.05 -21.80 -10.95
CA LEU A 566 2.99 -21.45 -10.02
C LEU A 566 2.77 -19.93 -9.91
N MET A 567 3.83 -19.11 -9.91
CA MET A 567 3.72 -17.65 -9.84
C MET A 567 3.13 -17.07 -11.13
N THR A 568 3.44 -17.64 -12.29
CA THR A 568 2.84 -17.20 -13.56
C THR A 568 1.36 -17.61 -13.65
N VAL A 569 0.99 -18.79 -13.17
CA VAL A 569 -0.40 -19.26 -13.08
C VAL A 569 -1.22 -18.39 -12.11
N ILE A 570 -0.77 -18.21 -10.88
CA ILE A 570 -1.43 -17.34 -9.87
C ILE A 570 -1.54 -15.91 -10.40
N GLY A 571 -0.47 -15.37 -11.00
CA GLY A 571 -0.48 -14.06 -11.65
C GLY A 571 -1.52 -13.95 -12.77
N SER A 572 -1.72 -15.01 -13.57
CA SER A 572 -2.75 -15.03 -14.62
C SER A 572 -4.18 -15.04 -14.05
N VAL A 573 -4.43 -15.82 -12.98
CA VAL A 573 -5.75 -15.90 -12.31
C VAL A 573 -6.09 -14.56 -11.65
N VAL A 574 -5.15 -13.99 -10.88
CA VAL A 574 -5.32 -12.68 -10.23
C VAL A 574 -5.53 -11.58 -11.29
N LYS A 575 -4.77 -11.58 -12.39
CA LYS A 575 -4.97 -10.63 -13.49
C LYS A 575 -6.38 -10.78 -14.11
N GLY A 576 -6.85 -12.01 -14.33
CA GLY A 576 -8.18 -12.29 -14.86
C GLY A 576 -9.31 -11.80 -13.95
N LEU A 577 -9.20 -12.06 -12.64
CA LEU A 577 -10.15 -11.58 -11.63
C LEU A 577 -10.19 -10.04 -11.56
N LEU A 578 -9.02 -9.39 -11.57
CA LEU A 578 -8.93 -7.93 -11.58
C LEU A 578 -9.56 -7.33 -12.83
N ILE A 579 -9.22 -7.83 -14.03
CA ILE A 579 -9.84 -7.38 -15.30
C ILE A 579 -11.37 -7.49 -15.24
N LYS A 580 -11.90 -8.60 -14.71
CA LYS A 580 -13.35 -8.86 -14.65
C LYS A 580 -14.09 -7.97 -13.66
N TYR A 581 -13.50 -7.66 -12.50
CA TYR A 581 -14.23 -7.04 -11.39
C TYR A 581 -13.79 -5.61 -11.00
N TRP A 582 -12.66 -5.08 -11.48
CA TRP A 582 -12.16 -3.75 -11.08
C TRP A 582 -13.10 -2.60 -11.44
N ILE A 583 -13.94 -2.74 -12.47
CA ILE A 583 -14.97 -1.75 -12.79
C ILE A 583 -16.01 -1.58 -11.67
N TYR A 584 -16.37 -2.65 -10.95
CA TYR A 584 -17.29 -2.57 -9.81
C TYR A 584 -16.62 -1.91 -8.59
N PHE A 585 -15.31 -2.13 -8.39
CA PHE A 585 -14.53 -1.42 -7.37
C PHE A 585 -14.50 0.09 -7.66
N CYS A 586 -14.31 0.50 -8.91
CA CYS A 586 -14.38 1.91 -9.31
C CYS A 586 -15.78 2.50 -9.08
N THR A 587 -16.85 1.76 -9.40
CA THR A 587 -18.24 2.13 -9.10
C THR A 587 -18.49 2.30 -7.60
N ALA A 588 -17.96 1.42 -6.74
CA ALA A 588 -18.06 1.56 -5.30
C ALA A 588 -17.34 2.83 -4.80
N MET A 589 -16.15 3.14 -5.33
CA MET A 589 -15.43 4.38 -5.00
C MET A 589 -16.25 5.63 -5.40
N PHE A 590 -16.83 5.67 -6.61
CA PHE A 590 -17.73 6.76 -7.05
C PHE A 590 -18.83 7.08 -6.02
N VAL A 591 -19.50 6.04 -5.53
CA VAL A 591 -20.55 6.13 -4.50
C VAL A 591 -19.98 6.69 -3.19
N ILE A 592 -18.83 6.18 -2.74
CA ILE A 592 -18.19 6.60 -1.49
C ILE A 592 -17.81 8.10 -1.51
N ILE A 593 -17.19 8.60 -2.59
CA ILE A 593 -16.77 10.02 -2.67
C ILE A 593 -17.97 10.96 -2.71
N SER A 594 -19.02 10.56 -3.45
CA SER A 594 -20.20 11.39 -3.68
C SER A 594 -21.04 11.58 -2.41
N PHE A 595 -20.98 10.62 -1.47
CA PHE A 595 -21.82 10.61 -0.25
C PHE A 595 -21.05 10.69 1.07
N ASN A 596 -19.71 10.73 1.08
CA ASN A 596 -18.94 10.90 2.31
C ASN A 596 -19.03 12.34 2.83
N GLY A 597 -19.73 12.54 3.95
CA GLY A 597 -19.92 13.83 4.61
C GLY A 597 -20.67 14.86 3.74
N ARG A 598 -20.56 16.14 4.11
CA ARG A 598 -21.28 17.27 3.50
C ARG A 598 -21.28 17.23 1.95
N VAL A 599 -22.46 17.35 1.36
CA VAL A 599 -22.65 17.48 -0.08
C VAL A 599 -22.18 18.86 -0.52
N VAL A 600 -21.39 18.88 -1.59
CA VAL A 600 -20.80 20.08 -2.21
C VAL A 600 -20.83 19.93 -3.73
N VAL A 601 -20.80 21.04 -4.47
CA VAL A 601 -21.03 21.03 -5.93
C VAL A 601 -20.11 20.06 -6.69
N TYR A 602 -18.83 19.95 -6.32
CA TYR A 602 -17.93 19.01 -7.02
C TYR A 602 -18.31 17.53 -6.83
N LYS A 603 -18.98 17.16 -5.72
CA LYS A 603 -19.54 15.81 -5.48
C LYS A 603 -20.80 15.57 -6.30
N ILE A 604 -21.62 16.60 -6.51
CA ILE A 604 -22.79 16.53 -7.40
C ILE A 604 -22.31 16.29 -8.84
N LEU A 605 -21.23 16.92 -9.27
CA LEU A 605 -20.64 16.65 -10.59
C LEU A 605 -20.04 15.23 -10.72
N TYR A 606 -19.45 14.66 -9.66
CA TYR A 606 -19.06 13.23 -9.67
C TYR A 606 -20.27 12.30 -9.82
N ILE A 607 -21.38 12.53 -9.10
CA ILE A 607 -22.58 11.71 -9.28
C ILE A 607 -23.19 11.90 -10.67
N MET A 608 -23.19 13.12 -11.23
CA MET A 608 -23.68 13.39 -12.59
C MET A 608 -22.93 12.55 -13.64
N LEU A 609 -21.60 12.53 -13.58
CA LEU A 609 -20.77 11.72 -14.48
C LEU A 609 -21.05 10.22 -14.30
N PHE A 610 -21.16 9.75 -13.05
CA PHE A 610 -21.49 8.35 -12.75
C PHE A 610 -22.88 7.95 -13.29
N LEU A 611 -23.91 8.73 -12.99
CA LEU A 611 -25.29 8.50 -13.41
C LEU A 611 -25.42 8.54 -14.94
N PHE A 612 -24.71 9.45 -15.62
CA PHE A 612 -24.65 9.48 -17.08
C PHE A 612 -24.05 8.19 -17.67
N CYS A 613 -22.94 7.71 -17.09
CA CYS A 613 -22.31 6.45 -17.51
C CYS A 613 -23.24 5.24 -17.29
N VAL A 614 -23.95 5.21 -16.16
CA VAL A 614 -24.93 4.18 -15.82
C VAL A 614 -26.16 4.22 -16.75
N ALA A 615 -26.71 5.40 -17.03
CA ALA A 615 -27.83 5.57 -17.95
C ALA A 615 -27.45 5.15 -19.38
N LEU A 616 -26.25 5.52 -19.87
CA LEU A 616 -25.75 5.06 -21.17
C LEU A 616 -25.61 3.53 -21.23
N TYR A 617 -25.08 2.90 -20.18
CA TYR A 617 -24.93 1.44 -20.11
C TYR A 617 -26.27 0.72 -20.34
N GLN A 618 -27.33 1.19 -19.67
CA GLN A 618 -28.65 0.57 -19.76
C GLN A 618 -29.37 0.92 -21.08
N VAL A 619 -29.36 2.19 -21.49
CA VAL A 619 -30.16 2.67 -22.64
C VAL A 619 -29.52 2.31 -23.99
N ARG A 620 -28.18 2.38 -24.13
CA ARG A 620 -27.45 2.02 -25.37
C ARG A 620 -26.06 1.43 -25.09
N TYR A 621 -26.01 0.16 -24.70
CA TYR A 621 -24.76 -0.57 -24.43
C TYR A 621 -23.66 -0.45 -25.51
N ASP A 622 -23.98 -0.51 -26.81
CA ASP A 622 -22.97 -0.35 -27.88
C ASP A 622 -22.27 1.02 -27.83
N TRP A 623 -23.03 2.09 -27.56
CA TRP A 623 -22.50 3.46 -27.41
C TRP A 623 -21.72 3.60 -26.11
N TRP A 624 -22.22 3.04 -25.01
CA TRP A 624 -21.48 2.99 -23.74
C TRP A 624 -20.11 2.34 -23.94
N ARG A 625 -20.02 1.21 -24.64
CA ARG A 625 -18.76 0.49 -24.92
C ARG A 625 -17.74 1.37 -25.67
N GLN A 626 -18.19 2.19 -26.62
CA GLN A 626 -17.34 3.12 -27.37
C GLN A 626 -16.95 4.36 -26.53
N ILE A 627 -17.89 4.91 -25.75
CA ILE A 627 -17.70 6.13 -24.95
C ILE A 627 -16.86 5.85 -23.68
N LEU A 628 -16.85 4.61 -23.17
CA LEU A 628 -16.22 4.24 -21.89
C LEU A 628 -14.76 4.72 -21.77
N ARG A 629 -13.98 4.70 -22.86
CA ARG A 629 -12.59 5.22 -22.88
C ARG A 629 -12.53 6.72 -22.56
N TYR A 630 -13.37 7.49 -23.22
CA TYR A 630 -13.46 8.94 -23.06
C TYR A 630 -14.06 9.31 -21.69
N PHE A 631 -15.02 8.51 -21.19
CA PHE A 631 -15.55 8.65 -19.83
C PHE A 631 -14.43 8.56 -18.78
N TRP A 632 -13.58 7.53 -18.81
CA TRP A 632 -12.48 7.41 -17.85
C TRP A 632 -11.45 8.54 -17.97
N ILE A 633 -11.14 9.00 -19.19
CA ILE A 633 -10.27 10.18 -19.40
C ILE A 633 -10.89 11.45 -18.81
N THR A 634 -12.19 11.68 -19.03
CA THR A 634 -12.94 12.82 -18.49
C THR A 634 -12.97 12.79 -16.97
N VAL A 635 -13.24 11.62 -16.37
CA VAL A 635 -13.25 11.41 -14.92
C VAL A 635 -11.88 11.66 -14.31
N VAL A 636 -10.80 11.10 -14.87
CA VAL A 636 -9.45 11.35 -14.37
C VAL A 636 -9.10 12.84 -14.49
N SER A 637 -9.36 13.47 -15.64
CA SER A 637 -9.09 14.90 -15.86
C SER A 637 -9.88 15.81 -14.90
N TYR A 638 -11.15 15.47 -14.62
CA TYR A 638 -11.99 16.17 -13.68
C TYR A 638 -11.49 15.99 -12.24
N SER A 639 -11.10 14.77 -11.84
CA SER A 639 -10.51 14.49 -10.53
C SER A 639 -9.20 15.25 -10.29
N MET A 640 -8.33 15.37 -11.30
CA MET A 640 -7.12 16.20 -11.22
C MET A 640 -7.48 17.67 -10.97
N LEU A 641 -8.45 18.22 -11.71
CA LEU A 641 -8.89 19.61 -11.59
C LEU A 641 -9.53 19.90 -10.23
N VAL A 642 -10.38 19.01 -9.72
CA VAL A 642 -10.98 19.14 -8.37
C VAL A 642 -9.89 19.14 -7.29
N LEU A 643 -8.91 18.24 -7.40
CA LEU A 643 -7.81 18.15 -6.44
C LEU A 643 -6.95 19.43 -6.46
N ILE A 644 -6.60 19.95 -7.65
CA ILE A 644 -5.85 21.22 -7.81
C ILE A 644 -6.62 22.42 -7.23
N ILE A 645 -7.94 22.49 -7.42
CA ILE A 645 -8.76 23.60 -6.89
C ILE A 645 -8.87 23.53 -5.36
N ILE A 646 -9.14 22.35 -4.78
CA ILE A 646 -9.19 22.17 -3.32
C ILE A 646 -7.85 22.51 -2.68
N TYR A 647 -6.74 22.11 -3.32
CA TYR A 647 -5.37 22.39 -2.87
C TYR A 647 -5.04 23.89 -2.90
N THR A 648 -5.25 24.56 -4.04
CA THR A 648 -4.91 25.98 -4.19
C THR A 648 -5.74 26.89 -3.29
N TYR A 649 -6.96 26.52 -2.92
CA TYR A 649 -7.79 27.30 -1.99
C TYR A 649 -7.27 27.30 -0.53
N GLN A 650 -6.36 26.39 -0.16
CA GLN A 650 -5.79 26.36 1.19
C GLN A 650 -4.86 27.57 1.46
N PHE A 651 -4.25 28.13 0.42
CA PHE A 651 -3.43 29.34 0.55
C PHE A 651 -4.31 30.56 0.84
N LYS A 652 -4.00 31.29 1.92
CA LYS A 652 -4.79 32.46 2.37
C LYS A 652 -4.91 33.52 1.28
N THR A 653 -3.82 33.72 0.54
CA THR A 653 -3.69 34.57 -0.64
C THR A 653 -4.74 34.28 -1.72
N VAL A 654 -5.09 33.00 -1.93
CA VAL A 654 -6.06 32.56 -2.95
C VAL A 654 -7.49 32.75 -2.45
N SER A 655 -7.79 32.37 -1.20
CA SER A 655 -9.12 32.55 -0.59
C SER A 655 -9.56 34.02 -0.62
N TRP A 656 -8.66 34.95 -0.25
CA TRP A 656 -8.91 36.39 -0.33
C TRP A 656 -9.19 36.87 -1.77
N LEU A 657 -8.44 36.36 -2.76
CA LEU A 657 -8.65 36.69 -4.18
C LEU A 657 -10.03 36.22 -4.67
N PHE A 658 -10.49 35.03 -4.27
CA PHE A 658 -11.84 34.55 -4.60
C PHE A 658 -12.92 35.46 -4.02
N GLN A 659 -12.82 35.82 -2.74
CA GLN A 659 -13.78 36.71 -2.09
C GLN A 659 -13.83 38.09 -2.78
N GLN A 660 -12.67 38.72 -3.04
CA GLN A 660 -12.62 40.07 -3.60
C GLN A 660 -12.97 40.13 -5.09
N LYS A 661 -12.53 39.16 -5.92
CA LYS A 661 -12.72 39.22 -7.39
C LYS A 661 -14.00 38.54 -7.88
N MET A 662 -14.49 37.49 -7.21
CA MET A 662 -15.71 36.79 -7.62
C MET A 662 -16.96 37.30 -6.89
N GLY A 663 -16.81 38.08 -5.81
CA GLY A 663 -17.93 38.59 -5.01
C GLY A 663 -18.76 37.50 -4.32
N MET A 664 -18.26 36.28 -4.24
CA MET A 664 -18.97 35.14 -3.67
C MET A 664 -18.93 35.18 -2.14
N SER A 665 -20.09 34.94 -1.52
CA SER A 665 -20.19 34.79 -0.07
C SER A 665 -19.49 33.52 0.42
N GLU A 666 -19.03 33.54 1.67
CA GLU A 666 -18.35 32.41 2.30
C GLU A 666 -19.23 31.15 2.37
N ASP A 667 -20.54 31.30 2.58
CA ASP A 667 -21.55 30.24 2.47
C ASP A 667 -21.51 29.56 1.08
N SER A 668 -21.47 30.35 0.00
CA SER A 668 -21.44 29.84 -1.38
C SER A 668 -20.11 29.19 -1.75
N LEU A 669 -19.00 29.67 -1.20
CA LEU A 669 -17.68 29.04 -1.36
C LEU A 669 -17.64 27.68 -0.63
N LYS A 670 -18.19 27.59 0.59
CA LYS A 670 -18.33 26.33 1.33
C LYS A 670 -19.23 25.31 0.63
N ASP A 671 -20.34 25.75 0.03
CA ASP A 671 -21.22 24.88 -0.78
C ASP A 671 -20.58 24.41 -2.11
N LEU A 672 -19.72 25.23 -2.72
CA LEU A 672 -18.87 24.81 -3.84
C LEU A 672 -17.85 23.74 -3.40
N GLY A 673 -17.54 23.68 -2.11
CA GLY A 673 -16.56 22.78 -1.49
C GLY A 673 -15.18 23.41 -1.29
N LEU A 674 -15.12 24.74 -1.30
CA LEU A 674 -13.93 25.54 -1.04
C LEU A 674 -13.94 26.00 0.42
N GLU A 675 -13.16 25.30 1.25
CA GLU A 675 -13.04 25.49 2.67
C GLU A 675 -11.57 25.32 3.06
N GLN A 676 -11.11 26.05 4.07
CA GLN A 676 -9.74 25.94 4.58
C GLN A 676 -9.73 24.89 5.71
N TYR A 677 -8.78 23.96 5.64
CA TYR A 677 -8.66 22.84 6.57
C TYR A 677 -7.27 22.82 7.23
N ASP A 678 -7.22 22.44 8.50
CA ASP A 678 -5.96 22.08 9.17
C ASP A 678 -5.30 20.89 8.46
N THR A 679 -3.97 20.80 8.51
CA THR A 679 -3.18 19.84 7.71
C THR A 679 -3.63 18.38 7.86
N ALA A 680 -4.04 17.97 9.06
CA ALA A 680 -4.54 16.61 9.32
C ALA A 680 -5.94 16.36 8.70
N GLU A 681 -6.86 17.34 8.78
CA GLU A 681 -8.16 17.22 8.12
C GLU A 681 -8.01 17.32 6.60
N LEU A 682 -7.17 18.23 6.11
CA LEU A 682 -6.84 18.41 4.70
C LEU A 682 -6.34 17.09 4.07
N PHE A 683 -5.40 16.41 4.74
CA PHE A 683 -4.92 15.09 4.33
C PHE A 683 -6.09 14.08 4.25
N ALA A 684 -6.95 14.03 5.27
CA ALA A 684 -8.13 13.16 5.24
C ALA A 684 -9.09 13.50 4.08
N LYS A 685 -9.40 14.79 3.83
CA LYS A 685 -10.29 15.21 2.73
C LYS A 685 -9.72 14.89 1.35
N ILE A 686 -8.41 15.09 1.13
CA ILE A 686 -7.76 14.89 -0.18
C ILE A 686 -7.42 13.42 -0.43
N SER A 687 -7.12 12.62 0.60
CA SER A 687 -6.73 11.22 0.46
C SER A 687 -7.74 10.38 -0.32
N LEU A 688 -9.04 10.61 -0.10
CA LEU A 688 -10.11 9.81 -0.67
C LEU A 688 -10.36 10.10 -2.17
N PRO A 689 -10.43 11.36 -2.64
CA PRO A 689 -10.29 11.71 -4.05
C PRO A 689 -8.98 11.21 -4.70
N ALA A 690 -7.85 11.21 -3.98
CA ALA A 690 -6.57 10.74 -4.51
C ALA A 690 -6.52 9.21 -4.71
N ILE A 691 -7.10 8.44 -3.79
CA ILE A 691 -7.26 6.97 -3.93
C ILE A 691 -8.20 6.64 -5.09
N PHE A 692 -9.31 7.38 -5.23
CA PHE A 692 -10.23 7.24 -6.37
C PHE A 692 -9.55 7.54 -7.70
N LEU A 693 -8.82 8.66 -7.77
CA LEU A 693 -8.04 9.05 -8.94
C LEU A 693 -7.10 7.91 -9.37
N LEU A 694 -6.37 7.31 -8.43
CA LEU A 694 -5.49 6.16 -8.69
C LEU A 694 -6.28 4.93 -9.18
N ALA A 695 -7.44 4.63 -8.60
CA ALA A 695 -8.31 3.53 -9.04
C ALA A 695 -8.83 3.71 -10.47
N CYS A 696 -9.25 4.93 -10.84
CA CYS A 696 -9.67 5.29 -12.20
C CYS A 696 -8.51 5.25 -13.20
N ILE A 697 -7.32 5.70 -12.80
CA ILE A 697 -6.09 5.59 -13.58
C ILE A 697 -5.74 4.12 -13.83
N PHE A 698 -5.86 3.25 -12.84
CA PHE A 698 -5.62 1.80 -13.01
C PHE A 698 -6.66 1.17 -13.93
N GLN A 699 -7.94 1.52 -13.79
CA GLN A 699 -8.99 1.10 -14.72
C GLN A 699 -8.66 1.52 -16.16
N LEU A 700 -8.42 2.81 -16.40
CA LEU A 700 -8.12 3.38 -17.73
C LEU A 700 -6.90 2.75 -18.40
N HIS A 701 -5.81 2.54 -17.65
CA HIS A 701 -4.50 2.25 -18.23
C HIS A 701 -4.00 0.81 -18.11
N TYR A 702 -4.66 -0.06 -17.35
CA TYR A 702 -4.26 -1.47 -17.18
C TYR A 702 -5.40 -2.47 -17.44
N PHE A 703 -6.65 -2.12 -17.09
CA PHE A 703 -7.78 -3.04 -17.18
C PHE A 703 -8.74 -2.74 -18.34
N HIS A 704 -8.87 -1.49 -18.78
CA HIS A 704 -9.87 -1.03 -19.75
C HIS A 704 -9.88 -1.82 -21.07
N ASP A 705 -8.77 -1.84 -21.80
CA ASP A 705 -8.71 -2.51 -23.11
C ASP A 705 -8.93 -4.03 -22.96
N HIS A 706 -8.42 -4.66 -21.89
CA HIS A 706 -8.65 -6.08 -21.58
C HIS A 706 -10.10 -6.39 -21.17
N PHE A 707 -10.75 -5.51 -20.41
CA PHE A 707 -12.16 -5.62 -20.03
C PHE A 707 -13.07 -5.46 -21.25
N LEU A 708 -12.73 -4.53 -22.15
CA LEU A 708 -13.43 -4.35 -23.42
C LEU A 708 -13.32 -5.56 -24.35
N SER A 709 -12.20 -6.31 -24.35
CA SER A 709 -12.11 -7.59 -25.07
C SER A 709 -12.90 -8.72 -24.36
N LEU A 710 -12.84 -8.80 -23.03
CA LEU A 710 -13.53 -9.84 -22.24
C LEU A 710 -15.07 -9.76 -22.34
N THR A 711 -15.61 -8.59 -22.72
CA THR A 711 -17.05 -8.32 -22.82
C THR A 711 -17.56 -8.23 -24.27
N ASP A 712 -16.74 -8.55 -25.28
CA ASP A 712 -17.14 -8.42 -26.69
C ASP A 712 -17.99 -9.60 -27.17
N CYS A 713 -19.29 -9.41 -27.30
CA CYS A 713 -20.21 -10.40 -27.89
C CYS A 713 -19.99 -10.65 -29.40
N ARG A 714 -19.17 -9.84 -30.10
CA ARG A 714 -18.94 -9.96 -31.56
C ARG A 714 -17.64 -10.68 -31.94
N GLN A 715 -16.70 -10.83 -31.01
CA GLN A 715 -15.44 -11.54 -31.24
C GLN A 715 -15.49 -13.01 -30.79
N VAL A 716 -16.62 -13.47 -30.27
CA VAL A 716 -16.80 -14.84 -29.78
C VAL A 716 -17.00 -15.78 -30.97
N THR A 717 -15.93 -16.45 -31.39
CA THR A 717 -16.05 -17.67 -32.18
C THR A 717 -16.83 -18.70 -31.35
N PRO A 718 -17.89 -19.33 -31.89
CA PRO A 718 -18.64 -20.35 -31.15
C PRO A 718 -17.70 -21.50 -30.74
N ARG A 719 -17.93 -22.09 -29.56
CA ARG A 719 -17.11 -23.21 -29.04
C ARG A 719 -17.36 -24.50 -29.82
N GLN A 720 -16.90 -24.54 -31.07
CA GLN A 720 -17.13 -25.63 -32.01
C GLN A 720 -16.22 -26.82 -31.70
N ASP A 721 -16.81 -27.82 -31.02
CA ASP A 721 -16.43 -29.23 -30.85
C ASP A 721 -14.99 -29.56 -30.41
N ASN A 722 -14.25 -28.57 -29.91
CA ASN A 722 -12.93 -28.73 -29.27
C ASN A 722 -13.00 -28.81 -27.73
N LEU A 723 -14.14 -29.26 -27.19
CA LEU A 723 -14.32 -29.52 -25.75
C LEU A 723 -13.24 -30.48 -25.21
N ILE A 724 -12.92 -31.52 -25.98
CA ILE A 724 -11.88 -32.53 -25.69
C ILE A 724 -10.45 -31.95 -25.85
N TYR A 725 -10.24 -30.78 -26.47
CA TYR A 725 -8.90 -30.18 -26.62
C TYR A 725 -8.66 -28.93 -25.77
N SER A 726 -9.70 -28.28 -25.23
CA SER A 726 -9.51 -27.10 -24.36
C SER A 726 -9.60 -27.42 -22.87
N ASP A 727 -10.56 -28.24 -22.43
CA ASP A 727 -10.66 -28.59 -21.00
C ASP A 727 -9.56 -29.59 -20.62
N ILE A 728 -9.28 -30.60 -21.47
CA ILE A 728 -8.05 -31.42 -21.36
C ILE A 728 -6.77 -30.55 -21.40
N LYS A 729 -6.78 -29.33 -21.96
CA LYS A 729 -5.61 -28.43 -21.95
C LYS A 729 -5.52 -27.54 -20.71
N VAL A 730 -6.56 -27.50 -19.87
CA VAL A 730 -6.50 -26.93 -18.51
C VAL A 730 -6.28 -28.07 -17.51
N GLU A 731 -6.99 -29.17 -17.64
CA GLU A 731 -6.88 -30.38 -16.84
C GLU A 731 -5.50 -31.03 -16.99
N ASN A 732 -5.00 -31.29 -18.21
CA ASN A 732 -3.61 -31.74 -18.39
C ASN A 732 -2.58 -30.67 -17.99
N ARG A 733 -2.95 -29.40 -17.82
CA ARG A 733 -2.03 -28.41 -17.22
C ARG A 733 -2.04 -28.45 -15.70
N VAL A 734 -3.11 -28.93 -15.08
CA VAL A 734 -3.23 -29.16 -13.63
C VAL A 734 -2.63 -30.53 -13.26
N THR A 735 -2.86 -31.59 -14.03
CA THR A 735 -2.23 -32.89 -13.81
C THR A 735 -0.73 -32.86 -14.14
N VAL A 736 -0.30 -32.28 -15.26
CA VAL A 736 1.15 -32.07 -15.52
C VAL A 736 1.76 -31.04 -14.55
N LEU A 737 0.98 -30.27 -13.80
CA LEU A 737 1.48 -29.53 -12.63
C LEU A 737 1.63 -30.44 -11.40
N ALA A 738 0.67 -31.34 -11.14
CA ALA A 738 0.76 -32.34 -10.07
C ALA A 738 1.94 -33.30 -10.30
N ASP A 739 2.01 -33.94 -11.47
CA ASP A 739 3.09 -34.85 -11.86
C ASP A 739 4.46 -34.18 -11.74
N ARG A 740 4.61 -32.93 -12.23
CA ARG A 740 5.89 -32.19 -12.09
C ARG A 740 6.21 -31.75 -10.67
N LEU A 741 5.21 -31.57 -9.81
CA LEU A 741 5.43 -31.32 -8.37
C LEU A 741 5.83 -32.61 -7.63
N ILE A 742 5.52 -33.78 -8.19
CA ILE A 742 5.94 -35.10 -7.71
C ILE A 742 7.36 -35.42 -8.21
N ASP A 743 7.62 -35.32 -9.52
CA ASP A 743 8.96 -35.52 -10.13
C ASP A 743 10.02 -34.61 -9.48
N GLN A 744 9.69 -33.33 -9.26
CA GLN A 744 10.59 -32.36 -8.63
C GLN A 744 10.85 -32.65 -7.12
N HIS A 745 10.28 -33.73 -6.58
CA HIS A 745 10.61 -34.27 -5.25
C HIS A 745 11.25 -35.66 -5.28
N SER A 746 11.20 -36.42 -6.39
CA SER A 746 11.91 -37.70 -6.55
C SER A 746 13.35 -37.53 -7.03
N ASP A 747 13.61 -36.59 -7.95
CA ASP A 747 14.85 -36.54 -8.76
C ASP A 747 16.13 -36.18 -7.97
N ASN A 748 16.03 -35.93 -6.66
CA ASN A 748 17.15 -35.50 -5.84
C ASN A 748 17.88 -36.65 -5.09
N ILE A 749 17.55 -37.91 -5.38
CA ILE A 749 18.26 -39.10 -4.84
C ILE A 749 18.49 -40.17 -5.92
N GLY A 750 19.77 -40.45 -6.21
CA GLY A 750 20.23 -41.80 -6.60
C GLY A 750 19.89 -42.29 -8.02
N SER A 751 20.79 -42.05 -8.97
CA SER A 751 20.78 -42.68 -10.30
C SER A 751 20.88 -44.22 -10.27
N SER A 752 20.17 -44.94 -11.14
CA SER A 752 20.78 -45.68 -12.28
C SER A 752 19.86 -46.68 -13.01
N SER A 753 20.23 -46.99 -14.27
CA SER A 753 19.92 -48.20 -15.07
C SER A 753 18.53 -48.49 -15.67
N ILE A 754 18.48 -48.26 -17.00
CA ILE A 754 18.13 -49.24 -18.07
C ILE A 754 16.66 -49.66 -18.31
N ASN A 755 16.22 -49.28 -19.52
CA ASN A 755 15.06 -49.69 -20.32
C ASN A 755 14.72 -51.20 -20.38
N THR A 756 13.42 -51.55 -20.42
CA THR A 756 12.73 -52.30 -21.51
C THR A 756 11.20 -52.37 -21.24
N LEU A 757 10.32 -52.22 -22.24
CA LEU A 757 9.50 -53.28 -22.92
C LEU A 757 8.76 -54.27 -21.96
N GLU A 758 7.48 -54.64 -22.15
CA GLU A 758 6.47 -54.33 -23.18
C GLU A 758 5.02 -54.69 -22.74
N LYS A 759 3.99 -53.96 -23.25
CA LYS A 759 2.59 -54.39 -23.60
C LYS A 759 1.57 -55.02 -22.60
N PHE A 760 0.31 -54.65 -22.91
CA PHE A 760 -0.98 -55.39 -22.87
C PHE A 760 -1.86 -55.50 -21.59
N ASN A 761 -3.04 -54.85 -21.71
CA ASN A 761 -4.42 -55.20 -21.33
C ASN A 761 -4.71 -56.42 -20.41
N PHE A 762 -5.60 -56.24 -19.42
CA PHE A 762 -7.03 -56.59 -19.55
C PHE A 762 -7.92 -55.93 -18.45
N GLU A 763 -9.24 -56.11 -18.55
CA GLU A 763 -10.31 -55.61 -17.67
C GLU A 763 -10.64 -56.55 -16.46
N PRO A 764 -11.57 -56.19 -15.54
CA PRO A 764 -11.42 -56.50 -14.10
C PRO A 764 -12.18 -57.74 -13.57
N LYS A 765 -11.90 -58.12 -12.31
CA LYS A 765 -12.86 -58.82 -11.44
C LYS A 765 -12.60 -58.63 -9.92
N GLU A 766 -13.53 -59.12 -9.12
CA GLU A 766 -13.83 -58.68 -7.75
C GLU A 766 -13.22 -59.55 -6.62
N THR A 767 -13.28 -59.01 -5.39
CA THR A 767 -13.07 -59.60 -4.05
C THR A 767 -13.09 -61.14 -3.94
N SER A 768 -12.17 -61.77 -3.20
CA SER A 768 -12.20 -61.77 -1.72
C SER A 768 -10.83 -61.98 -1.03
N SER A 769 -10.83 -62.00 0.32
CA SER A 769 -9.67 -61.99 1.22
C SER A 769 -9.11 -63.37 1.60
N GLU A 770 -7.81 -63.45 1.93
CA GLU A 770 -7.33 -63.88 3.28
C GLU A 770 -5.84 -63.59 3.56
N GLN A 771 -5.40 -63.99 4.76
CA GLN A 771 -4.16 -63.70 5.52
C GLN A 771 -2.87 -64.36 4.94
N ALA A 772 -1.62 -63.99 5.28
CA ALA A 772 -1.02 -62.85 6.01
C ALA A 772 0.53 -62.82 5.85
N GLU A 773 1.18 -61.90 6.58
CA GLU A 773 2.60 -61.86 7.00
C GLU A 773 3.71 -61.23 6.13
N GLU A 774 4.74 -60.80 6.89
CA GLU A 774 6.05 -60.19 6.62
C GLU A 774 6.20 -58.97 5.68
N ALA A 775 6.42 -57.85 6.37
CA ALA A 775 6.81 -56.53 5.90
C ALA A 775 8.06 -56.47 5.01
N ASP A 776 8.04 -55.54 4.04
CA ASP A 776 9.24 -54.87 3.54
C ASP A 776 9.01 -53.34 3.49
N MET A 777 10.09 -52.57 3.68
CA MET A 777 10.07 -51.18 4.14
C MET A 777 9.94 -50.17 2.99
N LYS A 778 8.74 -50.03 2.41
CA LYS A 778 8.47 -48.96 1.44
C LYS A 778 8.02 -47.66 2.13
N GLY A 779 8.70 -46.56 1.80
CA GLY A 779 8.56 -45.27 2.48
C GLY A 779 7.15 -44.69 2.41
N TYR A 780 6.67 -44.15 3.53
CA TYR A 780 5.39 -43.47 3.61
C TYR A 780 5.36 -42.22 2.70
N PRO A 781 4.43 -42.13 1.72
CA PRO A 781 4.18 -40.86 1.04
C PRO A 781 3.66 -39.84 2.07
N ASN A 782 4.19 -38.62 2.03
CA ASN A 782 3.89 -37.58 3.02
C ASN A 782 2.36 -37.45 3.25
N PRO A 783 1.86 -37.55 4.49
CA PRO A 783 0.42 -37.54 4.76
C PRO A 783 -0.26 -36.24 4.30
N TRP A 784 0.50 -35.14 4.29
CA TRP A 784 0.08 -33.86 3.75
C TRP A 784 -0.23 -33.88 2.24
N GLY A 785 0.44 -34.72 1.45
CA GLY A 785 0.16 -34.87 0.01
C GLY A 785 -1.25 -35.40 -0.23
N MET A 786 -1.57 -36.57 0.33
CA MET A 786 -2.92 -37.15 0.25
C MET A 786 -4.02 -36.24 0.81
N VAL A 787 -3.72 -35.40 1.82
CA VAL A 787 -4.65 -34.39 2.32
C VAL A 787 -4.85 -33.27 1.30
N ILE A 788 -3.77 -32.77 0.67
CA ILE A 788 -3.84 -31.75 -0.39
C ILE A 788 -4.60 -32.28 -1.61
N ASP A 789 -4.36 -33.52 -2.04
CA ASP A 789 -5.03 -34.11 -3.21
C ASP A 789 -6.53 -34.35 -2.96
N ARG A 790 -6.88 -34.82 -1.76
CA ARG A 790 -8.29 -34.93 -1.34
C ARG A 790 -8.96 -33.55 -1.25
N LEU A 791 -8.26 -32.53 -0.75
CA LEU A 791 -8.78 -31.18 -0.66
C LEU A 791 -8.91 -30.51 -2.04
N ALA A 792 -7.98 -30.76 -2.96
CA ALA A 792 -8.02 -30.28 -4.34
C ALA A 792 -9.15 -30.94 -5.14
N THR A 793 -9.34 -32.27 -5.03
CA THR A 793 -10.44 -32.98 -5.69
C THR A 793 -11.82 -32.60 -5.13
N LEU A 794 -11.93 -32.37 -3.82
CA LEU A 794 -13.12 -31.78 -3.21
C LEU A 794 -13.36 -30.34 -3.69
N PHE A 795 -12.31 -29.52 -3.82
CA PHE A 795 -12.40 -28.15 -4.32
C PHE A 795 -12.84 -28.10 -5.79
N LEU A 796 -12.36 -29.00 -6.65
CA LEU A 796 -12.82 -29.12 -8.05
C LEU A 796 -14.31 -29.49 -8.13
N ARG A 797 -14.75 -30.50 -7.38
CA ARG A 797 -16.18 -30.86 -7.27
C ARG A 797 -17.03 -29.70 -6.73
N PHE A 798 -16.52 -28.95 -5.77
CA PHE A 798 -17.17 -27.74 -5.26
C PHE A 798 -17.29 -26.65 -6.32
N LEU A 799 -16.24 -26.38 -7.10
CA LEU A 799 -16.28 -25.42 -8.21
C LEU A 799 -17.29 -25.84 -9.29
N GLU A 800 -17.41 -27.14 -9.59
CA GLU A 800 -18.40 -27.65 -10.53
C GLU A 800 -19.83 -27.41 -10.00
N MET A 801 -20.13 -27.79 -8.75
CA MET A 801 -21.43 -27.53 -8.12
C MET A 801 -21.76 -26.03 -8.09
N VAL A 802 -20.78 -25.17 -7.80
CA VAL A 802 -20.93 -23.70 -7.85
C VAL A 802 -21.21 -23.22 -9.28
N HIS A 803 -20.59 -23.80 -10.31
CA HIS A 803 -20.86 -23.45 -11.70
C HIS A 803 -22.28 -23.87 -12.14
N GLN A 804 -22.70 -25.10 -11.83
CA GLN A 804 -24.05 -25.59 -12.12
C GLN A 804 -25.11 -24.73 -11.40
N ALA A 805 -24.90 -24.41 -10.12
CA ALA A 805 -25.76 -23.52 -9.35
C ALA A 805 -25.78 -22.09 -9.92
N GLN A 806 -24.64 -21.57 -10.37
CA GLN A 806 -24.56 -20.25 -11.01
C GLN A 806 -25.40 -20.19 -12.30
N VAL A 807 -25.32 -21.20 -13.17
CA VAL A 807 -26.14 -21.27 -14.40
C VAL A 807 -27.64 -21.32 -14.06
N LEU A 808 -28.03 -22.13 -13.07
CA LEU A 808 -29.42 -22.19 -12.59
C LEU A 808 -29.91 -20.83 -12.06
N VAL A 809 -29.10 -20.14 -11.25
CA VAL A 809 -29.44 -18.82 -10.68
C VAL A 809 -29.59 -17.78 -11.78
N TRP A 810 -28.69 -17.72 -12.77
CA TRP A 810 -28.84 -16.79 -13.90
C TRP A 810 -30.07 -17.10 -14.76
N ARG A 811 -30.46 -18.37 -14.93
CA ARG A 811 -31.68 -18.75 -15.67
C ARG A 811 -32.95 -18.40 -14.89
N PHE A 812 -32.97 -18.63 -13.58
CA PHE A 812 -34.06 -18.17 -12.70
C PHE A 812 -34.21 -16.64 -12.76
N LEU A 813 -33.10 -15.90 -12.68
CA LEU A 813 -33.11 -14.44 -12.80
C LEU A 813 -33.67 -14.00 -14.15
N GLU A 814 -33.24 -14.57 -15.28
CA GLU A 814 -33.73 -14.22 -16.62
C GLU A 814 -35.28 -14.26 -16.73
N LEU A 815 -35.88 -15.28 -16.13
CA LEU A 815 -37.33 -15.52 -16.15
C LEU A 815 -38.11 -14.63 -15.18
N HIS A 816 -37.53 -14.32 -14.00
CA HIS A 816 -38.24 -13.65 -12.91
C HIS A 816 -37.86 -12.18 -12.66
N ILE A 817 -36.77 -11.66 -13.25
CA ILE A 817 -36.20 -10.34 -12.95
C ILE A 817 -37.22 -9.19 -13.11
N ILE A 818 -38.05 -9.22 -14.16
CA ILE A 818 -39.10 -8.20 -14.38
C ILE A 818 -40.08 -8.12 -13.19
N LYS A 819 -40.54 -9.27 -12.67
CA LYS A 819 -41.48 -9.33 -11.53
C LYS A 819 -40.84 -8.87 -10.22
N ILE A 820 -39.54 -9.17 -10.03
CA ILE A 820 -38.77 -8.70 -8.89
C ILE A 820 -38.66 -7.16 -8.94
N ILE A 821 -38.20 -6.62 -10.08
CA ILE A 821 -37.99 -5.19 -10.26
C ILE A 821 -39.29 -4.39 -10.14
N SER A 822 -40.38 -4.83 -10.80
CA SER A 822 -41.67 -4.14 -10.71
C SER A 822 -42.19 -4.07 -9.27
N SER A 823 -42.10 -5.18 -8.53
CA SER A 823 -42.53 -5.26 -7.12
C SER A 823 -41.69 -4.36 -6.21
N PHE A 824 -40.36 -4.36 -6.36
CA PHE A 824 -39.48 -3.48 -5.61
C PHE A 824 -39.69 -1.99 -5.93
N ILE A 825 -39.82 -1.61 -7.20
CA ILE A 825 -40.03 -0.21 -7.61
C ILE A 825 -41.38 0.29 -7.08
N ILE A 826 -42.47 -0.46 -7.30
CA ILE A 826 -43.79 -0.11 -6.76
C ILE A 826 -43.71 -0.01 -5.23
N GLY A 827 -43.17 -1.01 -4.53
CA GLY A 827 -43.00 -1.01 -3.08
C GLY A 827 -42.15 0.14 -2.52
N ILE A 828 -41.22 0.70 -3.30
CA ILE A 828 -40.46 1.91 -2.93
C ILE A 828 -41.32 3.17 -3.16
N THR A 829 -42.02 3.30 -4.29
CA THR A 829 -42.89 4.45 -4.59
C THR A 829 -44.07 4.60 -3.63
N LEU A 830 -44.52 3.49 -3.02
CA LEU A 830 -45.58 3.46 -1.99
C LEU A 830 -45.06 3.78 -0.58
N LYS A 831 -43.76 3.56 -0.30
CA LYS A 831 -43.10 3.99 0.95
C LYS A 831 -42.85 5.50 0.98
N GLU A 832 -42.60 6.10 -0.19
CA GLU A 832 -42.26 7.52 -0.33
C GLU A 832 -43.22 8.18 -1.33
N VAL A 833 -44.46 8.45 -0.90
CA VAL A 833 -45.50 9.06 -1.75
C VAL A 833 -45.11 10.50 -2.11
N SER A 834 -44.97 10.80 -3.40
CA SER A 834 -44.73 12.14 -3.93
C SER A 834 -45.10 12.23 -5.41
N LEU A 835 -45.36 13.44 -5.93
CA LEU A 835 -45.72 13.64 -7.33
C LEU A 835 -44.63 13.13 -8.30
N MET A 836 -43.36 13.37 -8.02
CA MET A 836 -42.26 12.89 -8.87
C MET A 836 -42.13 11.36 -8.83
N ASN A 837 -42.49 10.70 -7.73
CA ASN A 837 -42.48 9.23 -7.67
C ASN A 837 -43.64 8.57 -8.44
N TYR A 838 -44.71 9.32 -8.77
CA TYR A 838 -45.84 8.84 -9.56
C TYR A 838 -45.45 8.33 -10.96
N VAL A 839 -44.42 8.94 -11.56
CA VAL A 839 -43.89 8.55 -12.88
C VAL A 839 -43.45 7.09 -12.90
N PHE A 840 -42.73 6.64 -11.87
CA PHE A 840 -42.32 5.23 -11.74
C PHE A 840 -43.53 4.30 -11.66
N LEU A 841 -44.55 4.67 -10.88
CA LEU A 841 -45.75 3.87 -10.67
C LEU A 841 -46.56 3.73 -11.97
N ILE A 842 -46.75 4.81 -12.74
CA ILE A 842 -47.40 4.72 -14.07
C ILE A 842 -46.59 3.78 -14.98
N LEU A 843 -45.29 4.01 -15.14
CA LEU A 843 -44.46 3.24 -16.06
C LEU A 843 -44.52 1.73 -15.78
N TRP A 844 -44.45 1.33 -14.50
CA TRP A 844 -44.43 -0.08 -14.13
C TRP A 844 -45.83 -0.73 -14.06
N VAL A 845 -46.87 0.00 -13.67
CA VAL A 845 -48.26 -0.52 -13.71
C VAL A 845 -48.73 -0.77 -15.14
N PHE A 846 -48.32 0.06 -16.12
CA PHE A 846 -48.62 -0.18 -17.54
C PHE A 846 -47.70 -1.24 -18.18
N ALA A 847 -46.43 -1.31 -17.81
CA ALA A 847 -45.48 -2.29 -18.37
C ALA A 847 -45.74 -3.75 -17.93
N LEU A 848 -46.42 -3.96 -16.80
CA LEU A 848 -46.79 -5.29 -16.31
C LEU A 848 -47.71 -6.04 -17.29
N PRO A 849 -48.94 -5.56 -17.61
CA PRO A 849 -49.81 -6.22 -18.58
C PRO A 849 -49.31 -6.10 -20.02
N TYR A 850 -48.76 -4.95 -20.43
CA TYR A 850 -48.38 -4.69 -21.82
C TYR A 850 -46.87 -4.92 -22.05
N SER A 851 -46.50 -6.15 -22.40
CA SER A 851 -45.10 -6.60 -22.52
C SER A 851 -44.22 -5.74 -23.43
N SER A 852 -44.77 -5.17 -24.51
CA SER A 852 -44.07 -4.29 -25.44
C SER A 852 -43.51 -3.01 -24.80
N PHE A 853 -44.10 -2.52 -23.71
CA PHE A 853 -43.64 -1.29 -23.04
C PHE A 853 -42.54 -1.53 -22.00
N ARG A 854 -42.25 -2.78 -21.62
CA ARG A 854 -41.25 -3.11 -20.58
C ARG A 854 -39.86 -2.52 -20.81
N PRO A 855 -39.19 -2.67 -21.98
CA PRO A 855 -37.87 -2.08 -22.20
C PRO A 855 -37.90 -0.53 -22.20
N LEU A 856 -39.02 0.07 -22.61
CA LEU A 856 -39.20 1.52 -22.58
C LEU A 856 -39.40 2.01 -21.13
N ALA A 857 -40.21 1.33 -20.34
CA ALA A 857 -40.41 1.63 -18.92
C ALA A 857 -39.13 1.49 -18.10
N SER A 858 -38.33 0.44 -18.32
CA SER A 858 -37.00 0.29 -17.73
C SER A 858 -36.08 1.47 -18.11
N SER A 859 -36.03 1.82 -19.40
CA SER A 859 -35.17 2.91 -19.91
C SER A 859 -35.55 4.28 -19.35
N ILE A 860 -36.85 4.64 -19.38
CA ILE A 860 -37.35 5.92 -18.87
C ILE A 860 -37.21 5.97 -17.35
N SER A 861 -37.54 4.90 -16.62
CA SER A 861 -37.42 4.92 -15.16
C SER A 861 -35.98 5.06 -14.68
N THR A 862 -34.98 4.56 -15.42
CA THR A 862 -33.57 4.86 -15.10
C THR A 862 -33.21 6.32 -15.30
N VAL A 863 -33.57 6.94 -16.44
CA VAL A 863 -33.29 8.37 -16.67
C VAL A 863 -33.97 9.23 -15.61
N TRP A 864 -35.20 8.88 -15.22
CA TRP A 864 -35.93 9.55 -14.15
C TRP A 864 -35.31 9.32 -12.76
N ALA A 865 -34.80 8.12 -12.46
CA ALA A 865 -34.06 7.85 -11.22
C ALA A 865 -32.77 8.67 -11.14
N CYS A 866 -32.03 8.82 -12.25
CA CYS A 866 -30.87 9.71 -12.31
C CYS A 866 -31.25 11.17 -12.00
N VAL A 867 -32.31 11.70 -12.62
CA VAL A 867 -32.83 13.05 -12.34
C VAL A 867 -33.21 13.20 -10.87
N MET A 868 -33.94 12.23 -10.29
CA MET A 868 -34.35 12.26 -8.88
C MET A 868 -33.18 12.29 -7.90
N ILE A 869 -32.12 11.51 -8.15
CA ILE A 869 -30.90 11.51 -7.31
C ILE A 869 -30.24 12.89 -7.35
N VAL A 870 -30.14 13.50 -8.54
CA VAL A 870 -29.52 14.82 -8.74
C VAL A 870 -30.32 15.92 -8.04
N CYS A 871 -31.64 15.98 -8.24
CA CYS A 871 -32.51 16.93 -7.57
C CYS A 871 -32.44 16.80 -6.04
N LYS A 872 -32.46 15.56 -5.52
CA LYS A 872 -32.32 15.31 -4.07
C LYS A 872 -30.96 15.70 -3.51
N MET A 873 -29.86 15.59 -4.28
CA MET A 873 -28.54 16.06 -3.86
C MET A 873 -28.42 17.59 -3.90
N MET A 874 -28.89 18.25 -4.97
CA MET A 874 -28.87 19.71 -5.08
C MET A 874 -29.65 20.39 -3.95
N TYR A 875 -30.73 19.77 -3.48
CA TYR A 875 -31.53 20.28 -2.35
C TYR A 875 -30.78 20.31 -1.00
N GLN A 876 -29.68 19.56 -0.85
CA GLN A 876 -28.92 19.52 0.41
C GLN A 876 -28.01 20.76 0.61
N LEU A 877 -27.68 21.48 -0.46
CA LEU A 877 -26.83 22.68 -0.42
C LEU A 877 -27.40 23.74 0.56
N LYS A 878 -26.53 24.42 1.33
CA LYS A 878 -26.91 25.41 2.34
C LYS A 878 -27.51 26.69 1.75
N VAL A 879 -27.16 27.02 0.50
CA VAL A 879 -27.78 28.09 -0.30
C VAL A 879 -29.31 27.96 -0.36
N VAL A 880 -29.85 26.74 -0.38
CA VAL A 880 -31.30 26.49 -0.32
C VAL A 880 -31.80 26.66 1.11
N LYS A 881 -32.08 27.89 1.54
CA LYS A 881 -32.56 28.19 2.91
C LYS A 881 -34.08 27.93 3.00
N LEU A 882 -34.51 27.15 3.99
CA LEU A 882 -35.91 26.67 4.07
C LEU A 882 -36.90 27.80 4.39
N SER A 883 -36.48 28.72 5.26
CA SER A 883 -37.26 29.87 5.72
C SER A 883 -37.66 30.87 4.64
N THR A 884 -37.10 30.80 3.43
CA THR A 884 -37.52 31.63 2.29
C THR A 884 -38.63 31.00 1.44
N TYR A 885 -39.01 29.75 1.70
CA TYR A 885 -39.99 28.98 0.91
C TYR A 885 -41.06 28.24 1.73
N SER A 886 -40.88 28.09 3.04
CA SER A 886 -41.84 27.45 3.95
C SER A 886 -43.12 28.28 4.11
N ALA A 887 -44.29 27.64 3.98
CA ALA A 887 -45.59 28.28 4.20
C ALA A 887 -46.14 27.95 5.61
N ASN A 888 -46.56 28.97 6.37
CA ASN A 888 -47.29 28.79 7.63
C ASN A 888 -48.80 28.99 7.39
N CYS A 889 -49.60 27.94 7.55
CA CYS A 889 -51.06 28.05 7.51
C CYS A 889 -51.61 28.31 8.93
N THR A 890 -52.45 29.33 9.09
CA THR A 890 -53.07 29.69 10.38
C THR A 890 -54.52 29.21 10.46
N LEU A 891 -54.91 28.64 11.60
CA LEU A 891 -56.28 28.16 11.83
C LEU A 891 -57.19 29.31 12.32
N ASN A 892 -58.22 29.65 11.55
CA ASN A 892 -59.21 30.66 11.94
C ASN A 892 -60.31 30.05 12.83
N GLY A 893 -60.00 29.78 14.10
CA GLY A 893 -60.96 29.39 15.14
C GLY A 893 -60.50 28.22 16.02
N SER A 894 -61.17 28.04 17.17
CA SER A 894 -60.87 26.97 18.13
C SER A 894 -61.50 25.64 17.69
N GLN A 895 -60.72 24.80 17.00
CA GLN A 895 -61.09 23.41 16.68
C GLN A 895 -59.90 22.46 16.92
N ASP A 896 -59.87 21.89 18.13
CA ASP A 896 -58.75 21.07 18.65
C ASP A 896 -58.48 19.80 17.83
N LEU A 897 -59.44 19.36 17.01
CA LEU A 897 -59.22 18.25 16.07
C LEU A 897 -58.39 18.67 14.86
N LEU A 898 -58.50 19.90 14.37
CA LEU A 898 -57.79 20.39 13.18
C LEU A 898 -56.36 20.84 13.50
N SER A 899 -56.07 21.30 14.71
CA SER A 899 -54.70 21.67 15.13
C SER A 899 -53.72 20.47 15.06
N THR A 900 -54.23 19.25 15.22
CA THR A 900 -53.44 18.00 15.04
C THR A 900 -53.13 17.65 13.57
N SER A 901 -53.72 18.35 12.60
CA SER A 901 -53.57 18.03 11.18
C SER A 901 -52.23 18.51 10.61
N THR A 902 -51.79 17.85 9.53
CA THR A 902 -50.53 18.20 8.83
C THR A 902 -50.54 19.54 8.08
N LEU A 903 -51.62 20.32 8.18
CA LEU A 903 -51.70 21.72 7.73
C LEU A 903 -51.34 22.74 8.83
N TYR A 904 -51.66 22.47 10.09
CA TYR A 904 -51.60 23.46 11.18
C TYR A 904 -50.56 23.11 12.27
N ALA A 905 -49.94 21.93 12.20
CA ALA A 905 -48.93 21.48 13.16
C ALA A 905 -47.56 22.16 13.05
N GLY A 906 -47.28 22.93 11.98
CA GLY A 906 -46.00 23.61 11.78
C GLY A 906 -45.79 24.15 10.35
N PRO A 907 -44.62 24.72 10.05
CA PRO A 907 -44.26 25.20 8.71
C PRO A 907 -44.28 24.07 7.68
N ILE A 908 -44.84 24.37 6.50
CA ILE A 908 -45.05 23.42 5.41
C ILE A 908 -44.01 23.62 4.32
N ASP A 909 -43.24 22.57 4.04
CA ASP A 909 -42.29 22.50 2.93
C ASP A 909 -43.02 22.15 1.61
N PRO A 910 -43.18 23.09 0.65
CA PRO A 910 -43.87 22.78 -0.60
C PRO A 910 -43.15 21.70 -1.43
N THR A 911 -41.82 21.64 -1.31
CA THR A 911 -40.92 20.70 -1.97
C THR A 911 -41.11 19.24 -1.52
N TYR A 912 -41.66 19.02 -0.33
CA TYR A 912 -41.96 17.68 0.16
C TYR A 912 -43.10 17.01 -0.63
N TRP A 913 -44.16 17.75 -0.97
CA TRP A 913 -45.27 17.24 -1.78
C TRP A 913 -44.83 16.90 -3.22
N TYR A 914 -43.99 17.75 -3.82
CA TYR A 914 -43.49 17.53 -5.18
C TYR A 914 -42.60 16.30 -5.30
N GLY A 915 -41.58 16.13 -4.45
CA GLY A 915 -40.55 15.10 -4.65
C GLY A 915 -39.99 14.47 -3.38
N ALA A 916 -40.71 14.57 -2.25
CA ALA A 916 -40.22 14.17 -0.92
C ALA A 916 -38.84 14.75 -0.57
N LEU A 917 -38.57 15.97 -1.06
CA LEU A 917 -37.27 16.64 -0.90
C LEU A 917 -37.10 17.11 0.55
N LYS A 918 -36.49 16.26 1.37
CA LYS A 918 -36.10 16.55 2.75
C LYS A 918 -34.62 16.95 2.83
N LYS A 919 -34.29 17.88 3.74
CA LYS A 919 -32.89 18.12 4.15
C LYS A 919 -32.42 17.05 5.13
N CYS A 920 -31.25 16.48 4.85
CA CYS A 920 -30.73 15.29 5.53
C CYS A 920 -29.28 15.51 6.00
N GLU A 921 -29.05 16.64 6.67
CA GLU A 921 -27.83 17.03 7.41
C GLU A 921 -26.51 16.52 6.82
N ASP A 922 -25.65 15.86 7.62
CA ASP A 922 -24.37 15.31 7.15
C ASP A 922 -24.49 13.91 6.53
N ASN A 923 -25.62 13.22 6.73
CA ASN A 923 -25.89 11.85 6.28
C ASN A 923 -26.99 11.82 5.21
N VAL A 924 -26.60 12.04 3.95
CA VAL A 924 -27.54 12.14 2.81
C VAL A 924 -27.96 10.76 2.26
N LEU A 925 -27.14 9.72 2.46
CA LEU A 925 -27.40 8.36 1.93
C LEU A 925 -28.80 7.79 2.26
N PRO A 926 -29.37 7.92 3.49
CA PRO A 926 -30.72 7.44 3.79
C PRO A 926 -31.81 8.05 2.89
N CYS A 927 -31.66 9.31 2.49
CA CYS A 927 -32.64 10.04 1.69
C CYS A 927 -32.52 9.77 0.18
N LEU A 928 -31.37 9.25 -0.26
CA LEU A 928 -31.12 8.79 -1.63
C LEU A 928 -31.28 7.27 -1.81
N LYS A 929 -31.21 6.49 -0.71
CA LYS A 929 -31.22 5.02 -0.70
C LYS A 929 -32.31 4.42 -1.57
N ASN A 930 -33.53 4.96 -1.52
CA ASN A 930 -34.67 4.53 -2.31
C ASN A 930 -34.37 4.58 -3.83
N HIS A 931 -34.01 5.75 -4.34
CA HIS A 931 -33.72 5.98 -5.76
C HIS A 931 -32.42 5.30 -6.23
N LEU A 932 -31.43 5.16 -5.36
CA LEU A 932 -30.22 4.38 -5.63
C LEU A 932 -30.50 2.87 -5.75
N ILE A 933 -31.41 2.32 -4.93
CA ILE A 933 -31.86 0.92 -5.06
C ILE A 933 -32.64 0.72 -6.36
N ILE A 934 -33.53 1.64 -6.73
CA ILE A 934 -34.24 1.61 -8.03
C ILE A 934 -33.22 1.54 -9.18
N LEU A 935 -32.22 2.42 -9.19
CA LEU A 935 -31.17 2.42 -10.22
C LEU A 935 -30.32 1.13 -10.23
N GLY A 936 -29.98 0.61 -9.04
CA GLY A 936 -29.24 -0.65 -8.91
C GLY A 936 -30.00 -1.86 -9.46
N LEU A 937 -31.32 -1.91 -9.23
CA LEU A 937 -32.20 -2.95 -9.76
C LEU A 937 -32.34 -2.85 -11.29
N LEU A 938 -32.56 -1.65 -11.83
CA LEU A 938 -32.72 -1.41 -13.27
C LEU A 938 -31.43 -1.69 -14.07
N THR A 939 -30.26 -1.40 -13.48
CA THR A 939 -28.98 -1.81 -14.08
C THR A 939 -28.78 -3.31 -14.02
N PHE A 940 -29.16 -3.96 -12.91
CA PHE A 940 -29.09 -5.41 -12.77
C PHE A 940 -29.97 -6.13 -13.82
N GLU A 941 -31.14 -5.60 -14.17
CA GLU A 941 -31.99 -6.09 -15.27
C GLU A 941 -31.18 -6.33 -16.57
N VAL A 942 -30.47 -5.30 -17.02
CA VAL A 942 -29.69 -5.37 -18.25
C VAL A 942 -28.44 -6.21 -18.08
N THR A 943 -27.83 -6.28 -16.89
CA THR A 943 -26.72 -7.23 -16.64
C THR A 943 -27.18 -8.69 -16.79
N VAL A 944 -28.37 -9.06 -16.30
CA VAL A 944 -28.93 -10.42 -16.43
C VAL A 944 -29.15 -10.77 -17.90
N TYR A 945 -29.87 -9.93 -18.65
CA TYR A 945 -30.15 -10.18 -20.06
C TYR A 945 -28.89 -10.20 -20.93
N ARG A 946 -27.90 -9.33 -20.66
CA ARG A 946 -26.62 -9.35 -21.39
C ARG A 946 -25.72 -10.52 -21.01
N HIS A 947 -25.72 -10.95 -19.74
CA HIS A 947 -24.98 -12.14 -19.32
C HIS A 947 -25.52 -13.40 -20.01
N GLN A 948 -26.85 -13.55 -20.07
CA GLN A 948 -27.50 -14.65 -20.81
C GLN A 948 -27.24 -14.61 -22.31
N GLN A 949 -27.27 -13.42 -22.93
CA GLN A 949 -26.91 -13.26 -24.34
C GLN A 949 -25.46 -13.69 -24.61
N TYR A 950 -24.50 -13.27 -23.77
CA TYR A 950 -23.10 -13.66 -23.88
C TYR A 950 -22.90 -15.17 -23.69
N TYR A 951 -23.50 -15.76 -22.65
CA TYR A 951 -23.41 -17.20 -22.36
C TYR A 951 -23.91 -18.06 -23.53
N ARG A 952 -25.03 -17.67 -24.14
CA ARG A 952 -25.57 -18.34 -25.34
C ARG A 952 -24.63 -18.27 -26.54
N LEU A 953 -24.15 -17.07 -26.89
CA LEU A 953 -23.24 -16.87 -28.01
C LEU A 953 -21.93 -17.66 -27.84
N HIS A 954 -21.37 -17.67 -26.63
CA HIS A 954 -20.14 -18.41 -26.30
C HIS A 954 -20.29 -19.92 -26.45
N ASN A 955 -21.41 -20.48 -26.00
CA ASN A 955 -21.66 -21.91 -26.01
C ASN A 955 -22.42 -22.39 -27.26
N GLY A 956 -22.65 -21.52 -28.26
CA GLY A 956 -23.39 -21.85 -29.48
C GLY A 956 -24.89 -22.15 -29.27
N LEU A 957 -25.44 -21.82 -28.10
CA LEU A 957 -26.79 -22.20 -27.68
C LEU A 957 -27.85 -21.25 -28.27
N GLN A 958 -28.91 -21.82 -28.84
CA GLN A 958 -30.09 -21.05 -29.26
C GLN A 958 -30.92 -20.58 -28.05
N THR A 959 -31.79 -19.59 -28.27
CA THR A 959 -32.79 -19.20 -27.27
C THR A 959 -33.85 -20.29 -27.14
N PRO A 960 -34.08 -20.87 -25.94
CA PRO A 960 -35.07 -21.94 -25.78
C PRO A 960 -36.49 -21.41 -26.06
N LEU A 961 -37.26 -22.18 -26.83
CA LEU A 961 -38.66 -21.90 -27.16
C LEU A 961 -39.58 -21.91 -25.93
N THR A 962 -39.17 -22.60 -24.85
CA THR A 962 -39.88 -22.66 -23.57
C THR A 962 -39.22 -21.75 -22.52
N GLY A 963 -40.07 -21.03 -21.77
CA GLY A 963 -39.66 -20.21 -20.61
C GLY A 963 -39.40 -21.04 -19.35
N THR A 964 -38.76 -22.20 -19.48
CA THR A 964 -38.55 -23.21 -18.43
C THR A 964 -37.24 -23.02 -17.68
N LEU A 965 -37.21 -23.42 -16.40
CA LEU A 965 -35.99 -23.41 -15.57
C LEU A 965 -35.17 -24.70 -15.79
N LEU A 966 -35.86 -25.84 -15.93
CA LEU A 966 -35.28 -27.16 -16.13
C LEU A 966 -35.82 -27.77 -17.43
N ASP A 967 -35.09 -27.61 -18.53
CA ASP A 967 -35.61 -27.98 -19.87
C ASP A 967 -35.78 -29.50 -20.07
N ASN A 968 -35.13 -30.33 -19.25
CA ASN A 968 -35.19 -31.80 -19.31
C ASN A 968 -36.55 -32.41 -18.90
N ILE A 969 -37.53 -31.63 -18.43
CA ILE A 969 -38.78 -32.17 -17.83
C ILE A 969 -40.03 -31.63 -18.51
N THR A 970 -40.74 -32.55 -19.17
CA THR A 970 -42.01 -32.36 -19.87
C THR A 970 -43.19 -32.86 -19.03
N ARG A 971 -44.43 -32.78 -19.55
CA ARG A 971 -45.60 -33.38 -18.86
C ARG A 971 -45.48 -34.89 -18.73
N LEU A 972 -44.78 -35.60 -19.62
CA LEU A 972 -44.68 -37.07 -19.52
C LEU A 972 -44.05 -37.46 -18.17
N HIS A 973 -42.95 -36.80 -17.80
CA HIS A 973 -42.19 -37.09 -16.58
C HIS A 973 -42.83 -36.63 -15.26
N LEU A 974 -44.05 -36.08 -15.28
CA LEU A 974 -44.78 -35.71 -14.05
C LEU A 974 -45.08 -36.95 -13.20
N ASP A 975 -45.48 -38.05 -13.84
CA ASP A 975 -46.02 -39.22 -13.16
C ASP A 975 -44.92 -40.28 -12.85
N ASP A 976 -43.68 -40.07 -13.33
CA ASP A 976 -42.52 -40.96 -13.13
C ASP A 976 -42.02 -41.03 -11.67
N GLY A 977 -42.35 -40.04 -10.83
CA GLY A 977 -41.95 -40.03 -9.42
C GLY A 977 -41.84 -38.63 -8.79
N LEU A 978 -41.83 -38.59 -7.45
CA LEU A 978 -41.96 -37.36 -6.66
C LEU A 978 -40.94 -36.27 -7.02
N LEU A 979 -39.67 -36.63 -7.27
CA LEU A 979 -38.64 -35.65 -7.63
C LEU A 979 -38.90 -35.01 -9.01
N ASN A 980 -39.39 -35.77 -9.99
CA ASN A 980 -39.72 -35.24 -11.30
C ASN A 980 -41.04 -34.45 -11.28
N CYS A 981 -41.99 -34.88 -10.45
CA CYS A 981 -43.22 -34.15 -10.14
C CYS A 981 -42.94 -32.75 -9.55
N ILE A 982 -42.07 -32.67 -8.53
CA ILE A 982 -41.63 -31.39 -7.94
C ILE A 982 -41.00 -30.49 -9.01
N LYS A 983 -40.03 -31.00 -9.79
CA LYS A 983 -39.37 -30.24 -10.87
C LYS A 983 -40.35 -29.78 -11.96
N TYR A 984 -41.33 -30.62 -12.33
CA TYR A 984 -42.39 -30.25 -13.27
C TYR A 984 -43.23 -29.09 -12.74
N PHE A 985 -43.62 -29.13 -11.46
CA PHE A 985 -44.34 -28.01 -10.86
C PHE A 985 -43.46 -26.75 -10.74
N THR A 986 -42.17 -26.86 -10.42
CA THR A 986 -41.25 -25.70 -10.46
C THR A 986 -41.24 -25.01 -11.84
N ASN A 987 -41.32 -25.77 -12.94
CA ASN A 987 -41.46 -25.22 -14.29
C ASN A 987 -42.87 -24.67 -14.60
N TYR A 988 -43.94 -25.37 -14.21
CA TYR A 988 -45.29 -25.19 -14.78
C TYR A 988 -46.40 -24.85 -13.76
N PHE A 989 -46.09 -24.55 -12.50
CA PHE A 989 -47.08 -24.25 -11.45
C PHE A 989 -48.07 -23.14 -11.86
N PHE A 990 -47.58 -21.96 -12.23
CA PHE A 990 -48.44 -20.84 -12.64
C PHE A 990 -49.13 -21.08 -13.99
N TYR A 991 -48.57 -21.93 -14.85
CA TYR A 991 -49.21 -22.36 -16.10
C TYR A 991 -50.42 -23.28 -15.86
N LYS A 992 -50.44 -24.03 -14.75
CA LYS A 992 -51.56 -24.92 -14.37
C LYS A 992 -52.59 -24.25 -13.46
N PHE A 993 -52.15 -23.44 -12.50
CA PHE A 993 -52.96 -22.87 -11.43
C PHE A 993 -53.06 -21.33 -11.46
N GLY A 994 -52.71 -20.69 -12.57
CA GLY A 994 -52.59 -19.23 -12.64
C GLY A 994 -53.88 -18.46 -12.31
N LEU A 995 -55.04 -18.91 -12.82
CA LEU A 995 -56.33 -18.28 -12.51
C LEU A 995 -56.70 -18.48 -11.03
N GLU A 996 -56.48 -19.69 -10.51
CA GLU A 996 -56.76 -20.07 -9.13
C GLU A 996 -55.92 -19.22 -8.15
N VAL A 997 -54.63 -19.01 -8.46
CA VAL A 997 -53.74 -18.10 -7.71
C VAL A 997 -54.22 -16.65 -7.80
N CYS A 998 -54.56 -16.14 -9.00
CA CYS A 998 -55.04 -14.77 -9.15
C CYS A 998 -56.35 -14.52 -8.37
N PHE A 999 -57.27 -15.47 -8.35
CA PHE A 999 -58.50 -15.37 -7.54
C PHE A 999 -58.20 -15.39 -6.04
N MET A 1000 -57.27 -16.22 -5.57
CA MET A 1000 -56.85 -16.20 -4.15
C MET A 1000 -56.19 -14.87 -3.76
N VAL A 1001 -55.36 -14.28 -4.62
CA VAL A 1001 -54.77 -12.95 -4.39
C VAL A 1001 -55.85 -11.86 -4.37
N ALA A 1002 -56.84 -11.91 -5.28
CA ALA A 1002 -57.95 -10.97 -5.31
C ALA A 1002 -58.84 -11.07 -4.05
N ILE A 1003 -59.14 -12.28 -3.57
CA ILE A 1003 -59.90 -12.50 -2.32
C ILE A 1003 -59.11 -11.98 -1.12
N ASN A 1004 -57.80 -12.25 -1.05
CA ASN A 1004 -56.93 -11.72 0.00
C ASN A 1004 -56.84 -10.19 -0.02
N LEU A 1005 -56.75 -9.56 -1.21
CA LEU A 1005 -56.83 -8.10 -1.36
C LEU A 1005 -58.12 -7.54 -0.76
N ILE A 1006 -59.27 -8.15 -1.10
CA ILE A 1006 -60.58 -7.71 -0.61
C ILE A 1006 -60.62 -7.77 0.92
N GLY A 1007 -60.24 -8.92 1.50
CA GLY A 1007 -60.21 -9.16 2.95
C GLY A 1007 -59.20 -8.30 3.73
N GLN A 1008 -58.10 -7.87 3.10
CA GLN A 1008 -57.12 -6.98 3.73
C GLN A 1008 -57.50 -5.49 3.65
N ARG A 1009 -58.17 -5.04 2.59
CA ARG A 1009 -58.58 -3.64 2.41
C ARG A 1009 -59.84 -3.28 3.20
N MET A 1010 -60.92 -4.04 3.00
CA MET A 1010 -62.25 -3.78 3.57
C MET A 1010 -62.75 -2.32 3.39
N ASP A 1011 -62.35 -1.67 2.29
CA ASP A 1011 -62.67 -0.29 1.90
C ASP A 1011 -63.62 -0.24 0.68
N LEU A 1012 -64.01 0.96 0.23
CA LEU A 1012 -64.85 1.11 -0.97
C LEU A 1012 -64.24 0.45 -2.22
N TYR A 1013 -62.92 0.49 -2.39
CA TYR A 1013 -62.24 -0.14 -3.53
C TYR A 1013 -62.29 -1.67 -3.47
N SER A 1014 -62.26 -2.27 -2.28
CA SER A 1014 -62.46 -3.71 -2.08
C SER A 1014 -63.84 -4.17 -2.56
N ALA A 1015 -64.89 -3.36 -2.38
CA ALA A 1015 -66.21 -3.65 -2.92
C ALA A 1015 -66.24 -3.57 -4.45
N ILE A 1016 -65.54 -2.62 -5.06
CA ILE A 1016 -65.41 -2.50 -6.52
C ILE A 1016 -64.65 -3.73 -7.09
N HIS A 1017 -63.57 -4.17 -6.44
CA HIS A 1017 -62.86 -5.39 -6.80
C HIS A 1017 -63.71 -6.65 -6.62
N ALA A 1018 -64.53 -6.72 -5.57
CA ALA A 1018 -65.48 -7.83 -5.37
C ALA A 1018 -66.53 -7.90 -6.49
N VAL A 1019 -67.08 -6.77 -6.94
CA VAL A 1019 -68.01 -6.71 -8.08
C VAL A 1019 -67.33 -7.18 -9.37
N TRP A 1020 -66.09 -6.76 -9.64
CA TRP A 1020 -65.32 -7.26 -10.79
C TRP A 1020 -65.00 -8.75 -10.70
N LEU A 1021 -64.59 -9.23 -9.53
CA LEU A 1021 -64.30 -10.65 -9.28
C LEU A 1021 -65.56 -11.50 -9.52
N MET A 1022 -66.71 -11.08 -9.02
CA MET A 1022 -68.00 -11.72 -9.30
C MET A 1022 -68.33 -11.71 -10.80
N ALA A 1023 -68.17 -10.57 -11.49
CA ALA A 1023 -68.43 -10.46 -12.93
C ALA A 1023 -67.54 -11.40 -13.77
N VAL A 1024 -66.30 -11.67 -13.34
CA VAL A 1024 -65.40 -12.67 -13.94
C VAL A 1024 -65.83 -14.09 -13.59
N LEU A 1025 -66.10 -14.39 -12.31
CA LEU A 1025 -66.49 -15.73 -11.84
C LEU A 1025 -67.84 -16.20 -12.41
N CYS A 1026 -68.79 -15.29 -12.66
CA CYS A 1026 -70.04 -15.58 -13.37
C CYS A 1026 -69.82 -16.13 -14.80
N ARG A 1027 -68.60 -16.02 -15.37
CA ARG A 1027 -68.22 -16.68 -16.62
C ARG A 1027 -67.53 -18.02 -16.33
N CYS A 1028 -68.27 -19.01 -15.84
CA CYS A 1028 -67.76 -20.32 -15.37
C CYS A 1028 -66.92 -21.15 -16.38
N ARG A 1029 -66.75 -20.70 -17.63
CA ARG A 1029 -65.89 -21.35 -18.65
C ARG A 1029 -64.59 -20.55 -18.83
N ARG A 1030 -63.44 -21.19 -18.63
CA ARG A 1030 -62.09 -20.58 -18.81
C ARG A 1030 -61.91 -19.81 -20.14
N LYS A 1031 -62.55 -20.23 -21.24
CA LYS A 1031 -62.54 -19.49 -22.53
C LYS A 1031 -63.22 -18.10 -22.41
N ALA A 1032 -64.38 -18.02 -21.76
CA ALA A 1032 -65.12 -16.77 -21.57
C ALA A 1032 -64.44 -15.83 -20.53
N ILE A 1033 -63.70 -16.41 -19.58
CA ILE A 1033 -62.82 -15.62 -18.68
C ILE A 1033 -61.73 -14.93 -19.50
N ALA A 1034 -61.08 -15.64 -20.43
CA ALA A 1034 -60.00 -15.10 -21.26
C ALA A 1034 -60.42 -13.91 -22.15
N GLU A 1035 -61.68 -13.84 -22.58
CA GLU A 1035 -62.24 -12.71 -23.34
C GLU A 1035 -62.45 -11.44 -22.48
N ILE A 1036 -62.68 -11.60 -21.17
CA ILE A 1036 -62.87 -10.50 -20.22
C ILE A 1036 -61.55 -10.11 -19.54
N TRP A 1037 -60.60 -11.04 -19.40
CA TRP A 1037 -59.35 -10.85 -18.67
C TRP A 1037 -58.56 -9.58 -19.06
N PRO A 1038 -58.37 -9.23 -20.35
CA PRO A 1038 -57.69 -7.99 -20.73
C PRO A 1038 -58.42 -6.73 -20.24
N LYS A 1039 -59.75 -6.76 -20.14
CA LYS A 1039 -60.57 -5.65 -19.63
C LYS A 1039 -60.42 -5.50 -18.12
N TYR A 1040 -60.32 -6.61 -17.38
CA TYR A 1040 -60.04 -6.59 -15.95
C TYR A 1040 -58.62 -6.10 -15.65
N CYS A 1041 -57.59 -6.57 -16.38
CA CYS A 1041 -56.24 -6.01 -16.29
C CYS A 1041 -56.22 -4.51 -16.62
N CYS A 1042 -56.92 -4.07 -17.66
CA CYS A 1042 -57.04 -2.66 -18.02
C CYS A 1042 -57.71 -1.83 -16.92
N PHE A 1043 -58.75 -2.36 -16.25
CA PHE A 1043 -59.36 -1.71 -15.08
C PHE A 1043 -58.36 -1.54 -13.94
N ILE A 1044 -57.59 -2.57 -13.58
CA ILE A 1044 -56.54 -2.48 -12.55
C ILE A 1044 -55.46 -1.48 -12.97
N THR A 1045 -55.12 -1.41 -14.26
CA THR A 1045 -54.11 -0.50 -14.82
C THR A 1045 -54.47 0.97 -14.59
N PHE A 1046 -55.75 1.33 -14.62
CA PHE A 1046 -56.22 2.68 -14.33
C PHE A 1046 -56.55 2.94 -12.85
N ILE A 1047 -57.00 1.92 -12.09
CA ILE A 1047 -57.40 2.13 -10.69
C ILE A 1047 -56.22 2.37 -9.75
N ILE A 1048 -55.07 1.70 -9.95
CA ILE A 1048 -53.89 1.86 -9.09
C ILE A 1048 -53.30 3.29 -9.20
N PRO A 1049 -53.06 3.86 -10.41
CA PRO A 1049 -52.59 5.24 -10.53
C PRO A 1049 -53.60 6.27 -9.99
N PHE A 1050 -54.90 6.06 -10.20
CA PHE A 1050 -55.94 6.93 -9.66
C PHE A 1050 -55.93 6.95 -8.12
N GLN A 1051 -55.84 5.78 -7.48
CA GLN A 1051 -55.71 5.69 -6.03
C GLN A 1051 -54.41 6.32 -5.50
N TYR A 1052 -53.28 6.22 -6.22
CA TYR A 1052 -52.04 6.90 -5.82
C TYR A 1052 -52.18 8.44 -5.87
N LEU A 1053 -52.93 8.99 -6.83
CA LEU A 1053 -53.28 10.42 -6.82
C LEU A 1053 -54.11 10.81 -5.58
N LEU A 1054 -55.02 9.93 -5.11
CA LEU A 1054 -55.74 10.15 -3.84
C LEU A 1054 -54.81 10.07 -2.62
N CYS A 1055 -53.72 9.29 -2.69
CA CYS A 1055 -52.66 9.29 -1.66
C CYS A 1055 -51.79 10.56 -1.66
N ILE A 1056 -51.55 11.17 -2.82
CA ILE A 1056 -50.81 12.44 -2.93
C ILE A 1056 -51.67 13.63 -2.44
N GLY A 1057 -52.93 13.69 -2.89
CA GLY A 1057 -53.84 14.79 -2.54
C GLY A 1057 -53.44 16.17 -3.08
N ILE A 1058 -54.08 17.21 -2.58
CA ILE A 1058 -53.84 18.62 -2.93
C ILE A 1058 -52.54 19.12 -2.24
N PRO A 1059 -51.73 19.99 -2.88
CA PRO A 1059 -50.55 20.58 -2.25
C PRO A 1059 -50.89 21.30 -0.92
N PRO A 1060 -50.26 20.91 0.21
CA PRO A 1060 -50.59 21.48 1.52
C PRO A 1060 -50.19 22.96 1.65
N SER A 1061 -49.21 23.42 0.87
CA SER A 1061 -48.77 24.82 0.80
C SER A 1061 -49.83 25.79 0.26
N LEU A 1062 -50.98 25.30 -0.24
CA LEU A 1062 -52.11 26.13 -0.65
C LEU A 1062 -53.01 26.55 0.53
N CYS A 1063 -52.76 26.05 1.75
CA CYS A 1063 -53.54 26.33 2.97
C CYS A 1063 -55.06 26.15 2.82
N LYS A 1064 -55.50 25.18 2.00
CA LYS A 1064 -56.91 24.83 1.78
C LYS A 1064 -57.16 23.38 2.23
N ASP A 1065 -58.07 23.22 3.18
CA ASP A 1065 -58.57 21.91 3.62
C ASP A 1065 -59.69 21.40 2.68
N TYR A 1066 -59.98 20.10 2.76
CA TYR A 1066 -60.89 19.43 1.84
C TYR A 1066 -62.38 19.72 2.12
N PRO A 1067 -63.26 19.70 1.09
CA PRO A 1067 -64.70 19.96 1.25
C PRO A 1067 -65.40 19.01 2.23
N TRP A 1068 -64.94 17.76 2.36
CA TRP A 1068 -65.49 16.80 3.34
C TRP A 1068 -65.16 17.13 4.79
N ARG A 1069 -64.14 17.94 5.06
CA ARG A 1069 -63.83 18.48 6.40
C ARG A 1069 -64.48 19.83 6.61
N SER A 1070 -64.24 20.78 5.69
CA SER A 1070 -64.72 22.16 5.78
C SER A 1070 -66.25 22.27 5.73
N SER A 1071 -66.89 21.64 4.73
CA SER A 1071 -68.32 21.83 4.43
C SER A 1071 -69.21 20.70 4.96
N LEU A 1072 -68.81 19.44 4.75
CA LEU A 1072 -69.65 18.26 5.07
C LEU A 1072 -69.35 17.64 6.45
N ARG A 1073 -68.24 18.03 7.10
CA ARG A 1073 -67.80 17.56 8.44
C ARG A 1073 -67.86 16.04 8.64
N LEU A 1074 -67.44 15.27 7.63
CA LEU A 1074 -67.49 13.79 7.67
C LEU A 1074 -66.59 13.20 8.76
N SER A 1075 -67.03 12.08 9.34
CA SER A 1075 -66.29 11.39 10.40
C SER A 1075 -65.01 10.73 9.88
N SER A 1076 -63.95 10.75 10.70
CA SER A 1076 -62.63 10.17 10.36
C SER A 1076 -62.61 8.65 10.18
N ASN A 1077 -63.74 7.96 10.34
CA ASN A 1077 -63.90 6.54 10.02
C ASN A 1077 -64.55 6.35 8.65
N LEU A 1078 -65.58 7.16 8.32
CA LEU A 1078 -66.18 7.16 6.98
C LEU A 1078 -65.18 7.64 5.91
N VAL A 1079 -64.44 8.72 6.19
CA VAL A 1079 -63.37 9.23 5.29
C VAL A 1079 -62.30 8.16 5.01
N LYS A 1080 -61.92 7.36 6.03
CA LYS A 1080 -60.99 6.24 5.86
C LYS A 1080 -61.59 5.13 4.99
N TRP A 1081 -62.85 4.75 5.22
CA TRP A 1081 -63.50 3.65 4.49
C TRP A 1081 -63.78 3.99 3.01
N LEU A 1082 -64.09 5.25 2.72
CA LEU A 1082 -64.20 5.78 1.35
C LEU A 1082 -62.83 5.98 0.67
N TYR A 1083 -61.72 5.79 1.39
CA TYR A 1083 -60.34 5.99 0.92
C TYR A 1083 -60.12 7.39 0.28
N LEU A 1084 -60.69 8.43 0.92
CA LEU A 1084 -60.54 9.82 0.50
C LEU A 1084 -59.20 10.42 0.98
N PRO A 1085 -58.63 11.41 0.26
CA PRO A 1085 -57.51 12.20 0.76
C PRO A 1085 -57.89 12.95 2.06
N ASP A 1086 -56.96 13.09 3.00
CA ASP A 1086 -57.23 13.81 4.25
C ASP A 1086 -55.93 14.25 4.94
N PHE A 1087 -55.88 15.48 5.47
CA PHE A 1087 -54.68 16.02 6.14
C PHE A 1087 -54.54 15.57 7.60
N ILE A 1088 -55.61 15.02 8.20
CA ILE A 1088 -55.63 14.42 9.56
C ILE A 1088 -55.27 12.93 9.48
N LYS A 1089 -55.97 12.17 8.63
CA LYS A 1089 -55.89 10.70 8.57
C LYS A 1089 -55.68 10.21 7.13
N ARG A 1090 -54.46 10.42 6.62
CA ARG A 1090 -54.04 10.08 5.25
C ARG A 1090 -54.40 8.63 4.88
N PRO A 1091 -54.87 8.35 3.64
CA PRO A 1091 -55.12 6.99 3.17
C PRO A 1091 -53.81 6.20 3.11
N ASN A 1092 -53.86 4.91 3.44
CA ASN A 1092 -52.66 4.06 3.51
C ASN A 1092 -52.22 3.61 2.10
N PRO A 1093 -51.04 4.03 1.59
CA PRO A 1093 -50.58 3.65 0.25
C PRO A 1093 -50.18 2.18 0.15
N MET A 1094 -49.88 1.49 1.27
CA MET A 1094 -49.42 0.09 1.22
C MET A 1094 -50.46 -0.88 0.63
N PHE A 1095 -51.75 -0.54 0.70
CA PHE A 1095 -52.81 -1.35 0.10
C PHE A 1095 -52.74 -1.44 -1.44
N LEU A 1096 -52.02 -0.51 -2.10
CA LEU A 1096 -51.75 -0.54 -3.54
C LEU A 1096 -50.75 -1.65 -3.91
N MET A 1097 -49.90 -2.08 -2.97
CA MET A 1097 -48.96 -3.18 -3.20
C MET A 1097 -49.72 -4.49 -3.43
N CYS A 1098 -50.75 -4.76 -2.63
CA CYS A 1098 -51.60 -5.94 -2.76
C CYS A 1098 -52.40 -5.95 -4.08
N GLU A 1099 -52.78 -4.77 -4.62
CA GLU A 1099 -53.40 -4.68 -5.94
C GLU A 1099 -52.39 -4.96 -7.07
N SER A 1100 -51.16 -4.47 -6.94
CA SER A 1100 -50.10 -4.72 -7.93
C SER A 1100 -49.68 -6.20 -8.01
N SER A 1101 -49.87 -6.97 -6.94
CA SER A 1101 -49.61 -8.41 -6.87
C SER A 1101 -50.58 -9.30 -7.69
N ILE A 1102 -51.58 -8.71 -8.35
CA ILE A 1102 -52.50 -9.44 -9.24
C ILE A 1102 -51.86 -9.71 -10.64
N TYR A 1103 -50.71 -9.10 -10.95
CA TYR A 1103 -49.97 -9.23 -12.23
C TYR A 1103 -48.80 -10.27 -12.22
#